data_AF-A0A1B8BZJ0-F1
#
_entry.id   AF-A0A1B8BZJ0-F1
#
_cell.length_a   1.000
_cell.length_b   1.000
_cell.length_c   1.000
_cell.angle_alpha   90.00
_cell.angle_beta   90.00
_cell.angle_gamma   90.00
#
_symmetry.space_group_name_H-M   'P 1'
#
loop_
_entity.id
_entity.type
_entity.pdbx_description
1 polymer ?
#
loop_
_entity_poly.entity_id
_entity_poly.type
_entity_poly.pdbx_seq_one_letter_code
_entity_poly.pdbx_strand_id
1 'polypeptide(L)'
;MEGQQGIKRRAEASPERTGRAMTSKSIKGIEADSMEDTTGSTSTSALSSYSPKSDHSANTSVNSQSDNGSDDEDEEHDEDEDEDEDENWRDEHEHEQDDDGDEYDDGGPPERAVEEHKHTLGGSEVTFKIFIQNNEMFEDWMQTIHVHCSSNGKEIGEVFGRLVWRDRIRPHFWKAMGGRAKSSRVSLLSSLTATADSSLDLGTLFIIEHVRMERDWRRKGVGKKMVESLIAKASAEKKIPETLDSNSSAEDRRPESFYNKNKAKANKLAFILVAPGWLNGDISQDLIGKTAREQRDVKFAIHGVSVAFYRSIGFRRIGASSCFGLAVDPNHEAHKISTHDDFNPPEEEVDDEDLEARHTAEKEFFQEEAEHSLLMELLKKRLPLHHAALTFSDAECVKHYEEINKLPNTREEWKKVDKKLNTVLHIASCEYKPKTVEWLLKNADVGQTLSSARNIKGYTALEGLQSLLEAKRTTMEHEMMTICISDKFSGFPIEAVRCVAALQGIKTPSRIQSLRLKFGCTCGQCVDGFFSVRMKEALLSKAEICHDMLDEYDDGHFWVEMHRNAIRHVAPDIQRNFTTNRSLRHGFVNIFGHAADAMLRGASPTVQNVLDVWINSGEWPPVTRSYFQRGGTAVDALRVMFEAVRAEDYWAGNGCLFNNIFGVDEIEEPDELAALPHCRNDLEFGIVALMCGMPNCDCVGCSARRYYTLHYL
;
A
#
# COMPACT_ATOMS: atom_id res chain seq x y z
N MET A 1 41.42 49.06 12.66
CA MET A 1 41.43 49.27 11.21
C MET A 1 41.01 47.98 10.57
N GLU A 2 39.87 48.04 9.90
CA GLU A 2 39.08 46.95 9.34
C GLU A 2 39.78 46.25 8.16
N GLY A 3 39.40 45.01 7.92
CA GLY A 3 39.80 44.22 6.75
C GLY A 3 38.91 43.00 6.56
N GLN A 4 37.63 43.22 6.26
CA GLN A 4 36.70 42.20 5.79
C GLN A 4 37.15 41.67 4.40
N GLN A 5 37.19 40.35 4.23
CA GLN A 5 37.11 39.73 2.90
C GLN A 5 36.01 38.67 2.93
N GLY A 6 34.89 38.99 2.28
CA GLY A 6 33.75 38.11 2.08
C GLY A 6 34.02 37.09 0.97
N ILE A 7 33.61 35.84 1.23
CA ILE A 7 33.59 34.76 0.24
C ILE A 7 32.20 34.76 -0.42
N LYS A 8 32.15 35.18 -1.67
CA LYS A 8 30.97 35.13 -2.55
C LYS A 8 30.70 33.70 -3.00
N ARG A 9 29.48 33.22 -2.77
CA ARG A 9 28.93 32.01 -3.41
C ARG A 9 28.70 32.28 -4.90
N ARG A 10 29.18 31.38 -5.77
CA ARG A 10 28.85 31.35 -7.21
C ARG A 10 27.57 30.58 -7.41
N ALA A 11 26.62 31.18 -8.14
CA ALA A 11 25.50 30.49 -8.75
C ALA A 11 25.97 29.85 -10.06
N GLU A 12 25.72 28.55 -10.24
CA GLU A 12 25.94 27.86 -11.50
C GLU A 12 24.62 27.71 -12.25
N ALA A 13 24.66 28.14 -13.51
CA ALA A 13 23.55 28.17 -14.44
C ALA A 13 23.43 26.84 -15.19
N SER A 14 22.20 26.44 -15.49
CA SER A 14 21.85 25.34 -16.39
C SER A 14 22.55 25.44 -17.76
N PRO A 15 23.04 24.34 -18.35
CA PRO A 15 23.53 24.35 -19.71
C PRO A 15 22.38 24.25 -20.72
N GLU A 16 22.31 25.25 -21.59
CA GLU A 16 21.54 25.23 -22.85
C GLU A 16 22.00 24.07 -23.73
N ARG A 17 21.07 23.23 -24.18
CA ARG A 17 21.34 22.17 -25.17
C ARG A 17 21.01 22.69 -26.56
N THR A 18 22.07 22.81 -27.35
CA THR A 18 22.08 23.22 -28.75
C THR A 18 21.28 22.29 -29.65
N GLY A 19 20.47 22.90 -30.52
CA GLY A 19 19.65 22.22 -31.50
C GLY A 19 20.48 21.58 -32.62
N ARG A 20 20.04 20.40 -33.07
CA ARG A 20 20.43 19.83 -34.36
C ARG A 20 19.19 19.33 -35.08
N ALA A 21 18.85 20.04 -36.14
CA ALA A 21 17.83 19.69 -37.10
C ALA A 21 18.23 18.44 -37.89
N MET A 22 17.25 17.55 -38.15
CA MET A 22 17.19 16.75 -39.38
C MET A 22 15.74 16.51 -39.79
N THR A 23 15.36 17.24 -40.84
CA THR A 23 14.59 16.82 -42.02
C THR A 23 13.34 15.97 -41.85
N SER A 24 12.20 16.65 -41.99
CA SER A 24 10.91 16.13 -42.40
C SER A 24 10.97 15.55 -43.83
N LYS A 25 10.46 14.33 -44.00
CA LYS A 25 9.95 13.84 -45.29
C LYS A 25 8.44 13.68 -45.17
N SER A 26 7.74 14.59 -45.83
CA SER A 26 6.35 14.45 -46.25
C SER A 26 6.28 13.44 -47.40
N ILE A 27 5.24 12.59 -47.43
CA ILE A 27 4.52 12.20 -48.66
C ILE A 27 3.18 11.55 -48.29
N LYS A 28 2.13 12.26 -48.74
CA LYS A 28 0.82 11.85 -49.30
C LYS A 28 -0.16 11.03 -48.46
N GLY A 29 -1.31 11.67 -48.27
CA GLY A 29 -2.55 11.05 -47.83
C GLY A 29 -3.27 10.25 -48.91
N ILE A 30 -4.28 9.53 -48.44
CA ILE A 30 -5.39 8.99 -49.20
C ILE A 30 -6.65 9.40 -48.42
N GLU A 31 -7.56 10.05 -49.12
CA GLU A 31 -8.85 10.54 -48.65
C GLU A 31 -9.95 9.57 -49.14
N ALA A 32 -10.99 9.46 -48.30
CA ALA A 32 -12.42 9.18 -48.58
C ALA A 32 -12.89 7.83 -49.18
N ASP A 33 -13.74 7.14 -48.41
CA ASP A 33 -15.15 6.77 -48.72
C ASP A 33 -15.68 5.92 -47.55
N SER A 34 -16.94 5.89 -47.10
CA SER A 34 -18.16 6.70 -47.17
C SER A 34 -19.20 6.00 -46.25
N MET A 35 -20.13 6.77 -45.64
CA MET A 35 -21.54 6.49 -45.23
C MET A 35 -21.99 5.07 -44.76
N GLU A 36 -22.83 4.90 -43.73
CA GLU A 36 -24.19 5.46 -43.60
C GLU A 36 -24.64 5.70 -42.14
N ASP A 37 -25.29 6.85 -41.95
CA ASP A 37 -26.21 7.17 -40.87
C ASP A 37 -27.56 6.48 -41.10
N THR A 38 -28.24 6.07 -40.02
CA THR A 38 -29.71 5.92 -40.03
C THR A 38 -30.29 6.69 -38.85
N THR A 39 -30.98 7.77 -39.20
CA THR A 39 -31.74 8.67 -38.32
C THR A 39 -33.04 8.04 -37.82
N GLY A 40 -33.46 8.40 -36.59
CA GLY A 40 -34.77 8.01 -36.06
C GLY A 40 -35.23 8.79 -34.82
N SER A 41 -35.45 10.09 -34.99
CA SER A 41 -36.42 10.95 -34.28
C SER A 41 -36.31 11.23 -32.77
N THR A 42 -35.91 12.47 -32.52
CA THR A 42 -36.09 13.30 -31.32
C THR A 42 -37.56 13.50 -30.94
N SER A 43 -37.85 13.51 -29.65
CA SER A 43 -38.92 14.34 -29.08
C SER A 43 -38.51 14.82 -27.69
N THR A 44 -38.29 16.12 -27.62
CA THR A 44 -38.00 16.93 -26.45
C THR A 44 -39.22 17.03 -25.52
N SER A 45 -39.00 16.92 -24.22
CA SER A 45 -39.74 17.73 -23.24
C SER A 45 -39.09 17.63 -21.86
N ALA A 46 -38.62 18.78 -21.39
CA ALA A 46 -38.41 19.11 -19.99
C ALA A 46 -39.70 18.92 -19.18
N LEU A 47 -39.59 18.74 -17.87
CA LEU A 47 -40.47 19.26 -16.79
C LEU A 47 -39.92 18.66 -15.48
N SER A 48 -39.40 19.47 -14.56
CA SER A 48 -40.13 20.35 -13.64
C SER A 48 -40.72 19.58 -12.47
N SER A 49 -40.08 19.80 -11.33
CA SER A 49 -40.44 19.41 -9.98
C SER A 49 -41.70 20.13 -9.51
N TYR A 50 -42.80 19.42 -9.29
CA TYR A 50 -43.86 19.87 -8.38
C TYR A 50 -44.60 18.66 -7.79
N SER A 51 -44.50 18.53 -6.47
CA SER A 51 -45.39 17.70 -5.65
C SER A 51 -46.81 18.29 -5.65
N PRO A 52 -47.87 17.48 -5.65
CA PRO A 52 -49.18 17.93 -5.24
C PRO A 52 -49.65 17.25 -3.94
N LYS A 53 -50.14 18.09 -3.01
CA LYS A 53 -51.12 17.75 -1.97
C LYS A 53 -52.51 18.18 -2.47
N SER A 54 -53.53 17.36 -2.21
CA SER A 54 -54.93 17.70 -1.82
C SER A 54 -55.84 16.52 -2.24
N ASP A 55 -56.37 15.67 -1.36
CA ASP A 55 -57.41 15.84 -0.33
C ASP A 55 -58.87 15.83 -0.82
N HIS A 56 -59.66 15.09 -0.02
CA HIS A 56 -61.14 15.06 0.15
C HIS A 56 -61.97 14.24 -0.87
N SER A 57 -62.98 13.44 -0.50
CA SER A 57 -63.71 13.08 0.75
C SER A 57 -64.59 11.84 0.39
N ALA A 58 -65.26 11.05 1.25
CA ALA A 58 -65.98 11.36 2.48
C ALA A 58 -66.42 10.10 3.27
N ASN A 59 -66.53 10.28 4.59
CA ASN A 59 -67.53 9.77 5.57
C ASN A 59 -67.53 8.27 5.96
N THR A 60 -67.63 7.89 7.26
CA THR A 60 -68.58 8.41 8.28
C THR A 60 -68.19 8.04 9.74
N SER A 61 -68.45 8.96 10.69
CA SER A 61 -69.03 8.77 12.06
C SER A 61 -68.19 8.15 13.21
N VAL A 62 -68.12 8.62 14.48
CA VAL A 62 -68.83 9.65 15.32
C VAL A 62 -68.11 9.83 16.70
N ASN A 63 -68.13 11.08 17.24
CA ASN A 63 -68.06 11.58 18.65
C ASN A 63 -66.81 11.39 19.56
N SER A 64 -66.42 12.30 20.50
CA SER A 64 -66.83 13.68 20.89
C SER A 64 -65.96 14.22 22.07
N GLN A 65 -65.76 15.56 22.15
CA GLN A 65 -65.51 16.43 23.35
C GLN A 65 -64.17 16.33 24.12
N SER A 66 -63.62 17.34 24.81
CA SER A 66 -63.52 18.83 24.77
C SER A 66 -62.60 19.26 25.95
N ASP A 67 -62.11 20.52 25.94
CA ASP A 67 -61.58 21.33 27.08
C ASP A 67 -60.18 21.01 27.65
N ASN A 68 -59.39 21.90 28.28
CA ASN A 68 -59.18 23.38 28.38
C ASN A 68 -57.98 23.58 29.36
N GLY A 69 -57.33 24.76 29.33
CA GLY A 69 -56.51 25.36 30.42
C GLY A 69 -55.05 24.88 30.47
N SER A 70 -53.99 25.68 30.34
CA SER A 70 -53.57 27.01 30.84
C SER A 70 -52.97 27.05 32.26
N ASP A 71 -51.88 27.81 32.32
CA ASP A 71 -51.23 28.53 33.43
C ASP A 71 -50.16 27.81 34.28
N ASP A 72 -48.90 28.23 34.04
CA ASP A 72 -47.98 28.96 34.93
C ASP A 72 -47.91 28.57 36.43
N GLU A 73 -46.69 28.32 36.94
CA GLU A 73 -46.02 29.18 37.94
C GLU A 73 -44.64 28.63 38.37
N ASP A 74 -43.83 29.58 38.84
CA ASP A 74 -42.39 29.62 39.09
C ASP A 74 -41.91 29.02 40.44
N GLU A 75 -40.59 29.19 40.67
CA GLU A 75 -39.84 29.25 41.95
C GLU A 75 -39.40 27.91 42.59
N GLU A 76 -38.27 27.77 43.29
CA GLU A 76 -36.96 28.43 43.48
C GLU A 76 -36.14 27.43 44.35
N HIS A 77 -34.81 27.56 44.34
CA HIS A 77 -33.80 27.23 45.39
C HIS A 77 -33.86 25.94 46.25
N ASP A 78 -32.72 25.24 46.35
CA ASP A 78 -31.91 25.18 47.58
C ASP A 78 -30.53 24.52 47.35
N GLU A 79 -29.53 25.06 48.05
CA GLU A 79 -28.11 24.68 48.10
C GLU A 79 -27.85 23.62 49.20
N ASP A 80 -26.57 23.32 49.44
CA ASP A 80 -25.95 22.59 50.59
C ASP A 80 -25.76 21.07 50.42
N GLU A 81 -24.70 20.40 50.87
CA GLU A 81 -23.39 20.74 51.47
C GLU A 81 -22.55 19.43 51.45
N ASP A 82 -21.25 19.57 51.69
CA ASP A 82 -20.18 18.56 51.68
C ASP A 82 -20.33 17.42 52.71
N GLU A 83 -19.69 16.26 52.47
CA GLU A 83 -19.09 15.44 53.55
C GLU A 83 -18.03 14.45 53.01
N ASP A 84 -16.81 14.59 53.52
CA ASP A 84 -15.63 13.71 53.37
C ASP A 84 -15.77 12.45 54.25
N GLU A 85 -15.42 11.25 53.76
CA GLU A 85 -14.92 10.17 54.61
C GLU A 85 -13.84 9.32 53.92
N ASP A 86 -12.64 9.37 54.51
CA ASP A 86 -11.50 8.47 54.32
C ASP A 86 -11.82 7.06 54.88
N GLU A 87 -11.61 5.98 54.12
CA GLU A 87 -11.32 4.67 54.71
C GLU A 87 -10.20 3.89 54.01
N ASN A 88 -9.18 3.65 54.83
CA ASN A 88 -7.98 2.86 54.68
C ASN A 88 -8.28 1.36 54.82
N TRP A 89 -8.06 0.57 53.76
CA TRP A 89 -7.98 -0.89 53.85
C TRP A 89 -6.64 -1.40 53.29
N ARG A 90 -5.68 -1.57 54.21
CA ARG A 90 -4.63 -2.60 54.15
C ARG A 90 -5.32 -3.97 54.10
N ASP A 91 -5.00 -4.78 53.10
CA ASP A 91 -5.10 -6.23 53.28
C ASP A 91 -3.92 -6.92 52.59
N GLU A 92 -3.27 -7.77 53.38
CA GLU A 92 -2.05 -8.52 53.09
C GLU A 92 -2.45 -9.80 52.35
N HIS A 93 -2.10 -9.93 51.07
CA HIS A 93 -2.18 -11.21 50.37
C HIS A 93 -0.77 -11.77 50.15
N GLU A 94 -0.44 -12.74 50.99
CA GLU A 94 0.68 -13.67 50.84
C GLU A 94 0.49 -14.48 49.55
N HIS A 95 1.39 -14.27 48.58
CA HIS A 95 1.50 -15.11 47.40
C HIS A 95 2.47 -16.26 47.70
N GLU A 96 1.93 -17.48 47.83
CA GLU A 96 2.70 -18.71 47.74
C GLU A 96 3.22 -18.83 46.29
N GLN A 97 4.56 -18.82 46.15
CA GLN A 97 5.26 -19.04 44.88
C GLN A 97 5.36 -20.55 44.65
N ASP A 98 4.55 -21.07 43.74
CA ASP A 98 4.80 -22.37 43.12
C ASP A 98 5.90 -22.19 42.05
N ASP A 99 7.11 -22.60 42.45
CA ASP A 99 8.35 -22.62 41.68
C ASP A 99 8.38 -23.85 40.76
N ASP A 100 7.55 -23.86 39.72
CA ASP A 100 7.66 -24.80 38.60
C ASP A 100 8.63 -24.18 37.56
N GLY A 101 9.92 -24.33 37.86
CA GLY A 101 11.03 -23.97 36.98
C GLY A 101 11.11 -24.88 35.75
N ASP A 102 10.24 -24.63 34.77
CA ASP A 102 10.44 -25.07 33.40
C ASP A 102 11.64 -24.28 32.83
N GLU A 103 12.83 -24.85 32.94
CA GLU A 103 14.04 -24.41 32.26
C GLU A 103 13.84 -24.59 30.74
N TYR A 104 13.06 -23.69 30.12
CA TYR A 104 13.01 -23.55 28.67
C TYR A 104 14.43 -23.23 28.23
N ASP A 105 15.11 -24.23 27.69
CA ASP A 105 16.39 -24.11 27.01
C ASP A 105 16.25 -23.01 25.95
N ASP A 106 16.67 -21.79 26.30
CA ASP A 106 16.69 -20.57 25.47
C ASP A 106 17.78 -20.69 24.39
N GLY A 107 17.92 -21.89 23.83
CA GLY A 107 18.67 -22.17 22.64
C GLY A 107 17.89 -21.57 21.48
N GLY A 108 18.25 -20.34 21.09
CA GLY A 108 17.72 -19.70 19.89
C GLY A 108 17.82 -20.61 18.64
N PRO A 109 17.16 -20.23 17.53
CA PRO A 109 17.05 -21.07 16.34
C PRO A 109 18.42 -21.64 15.89
N PRO A 110 18.48 -22.91 15.48
CA PRO A 110 19.74 -23.59 15.21
C PRO A 110 20.53 -22.87 14.11
N GLU A 111 21.80 -22.58 14.40
CA GLU A 111 22.73 -22.01 13.44
C GLU A 111 23.06 -23.03 12.33
N ARG A 112 22.97 -22.60 11.06
CA ARG A 112 23.33 -23.42 9.89
C ARG A 112 24.40 -22.70 9.05
N ALA A 113 25.14 -23.48 8.25
CA ALA A 113 26.15 -22.98 7.32
C ALA A 113 27.19 -22.02 7.94
N VAL A 114 27.67 -22.39 9.14
CA VAL A 114 28.65 -21.63 9.92
C VAL A 114 30.00 -21.63 9.21
N GLU A 115 30.53 -20.43 8.97
CA GLU A 115 31.85 -20.20 8.40
C GLU A 115 32.66 -19.27 9.32
N GLU A 116 33.94 -19.55 9.50
CA GLU A 116 34.84 -18.69 10.27
C GLU A 116 36.00 -18.20 9.42
N HIS A 117 36.18 -16.88 9.38
CA HIS A 117 37.23 -16.22 8.59
C HIS A 117 38.09 -15.34 9.50
N LYS A 118 39.40 -15.56 9.48
CA LYS A 118 40.37 -14.72 10.21
C LYS A 118 40.92 -13.62 9.30
N HIS A 119 40.96 -12.40 9.81
CA HIS A 119 41.50 -11.26 9.10
C HIS A 119 42.36 -10.39 10.02
N THR A 120 43.34 -9.70 9.43
CA THR A 120 44.10 -8.65 10.13
C THR A 120 43.61 -7.29 9.67
N LEU A 121 42.93 -6.56 10.56
CA LEU A 121 42.34 -5.24 10.26
C LEU A 121 42.74 -4.25 11.35
N GLY A 122 43.20 -3.06 10.94
CA GLY A 122 43.61 -2.01 11.88
C GLY A 122 44.74 -2.42 12.84
N GLY A 123 45.58 -3.38 12.44
CA GLY A 123 46.69 -3.90 13.27
C GLY A 123 46.32 -5.00 14.26
N SER A 124 45.06 -5.41 14.33
CA SER A 124 44.59 -6.49 15.20
C SER A 124 44.07 -7.69 14.40
N GLU A 125 44.21 -8.88 14.96
CA GLU A 125 43.54 -10.08 14.44
C GLU A 125 42.08 -10.08 14.89
N VAL A 126 41.18 -10.30 13.93
CA VAL A 126 39.74 -10.37 14.13
C VAL A 126 39.19 -11.62 13.44
N THR A 127 38.20 -12.25 14.07
CA THR A 127 37.53 -13.46 13.57
C THR A 127 36.09 -13.15 13.25
N PHE A 128 35.67 -13.48 12.03
CA PHE A 128 34.32 -13.28 11.53
C PHE A 128 33.61 -14.65 11.51
N LYS A 129 32.55 -14.79 12.29
CA LYS A 129 31.65 -15.96 12.29
C LYS A 129 30.42 -15.61 11.47
N ILE A 130 30.24 -16.27 10.32
CA ILE A 130 29.11 -16.07 9.41
C ILE A 130 28.18 -17.27 9.53
N PHE A 131 26.88 -17.08 9.73
CA PHE A 131 25.93 -18.19 9.82
C PHE A 131 24.54 -17.78 9.35
N ILE A 132 23.68 -18.76 9.14
CA ILE A 132 22.29 -18.59 8.72
C ILE A 132 21.38 -19.09 9.83
N GLN A 133 20.37 -18.28 10.17
CA GLN A 133 19.25 -18.68 11.00
C GLN A 133 18.00 -18.75 10.13
N ASN A 134 17.30 -19.88 10.20
CA ASN A 134 15.99 -20.02 9.60
C ASN A 134 14.95 -19.74 10.68
N ASN A 135 13.90 -19.03 10.32
CA ASN A 135 12.74 -18.85 11.18
C ASN A 135 11.70 -19.87 10.74
N GLU A 136 11.29 -20.79 11.61
CA GLU A 136 10.33 -21.86 11.30
C GLU A 136 9.07 -21.36 10.58
N MET A 137 8.62 -20.13 10.89
CA MET A 137 7.44 -19.53 10.25
C MET A 137 7.67 -19.06 8.81
N PHE A 138 8.93 -18.86 8.41
CA PHE A 138 9.30 -18.19 7.15
C PHE A 138 10.40 -18.93 6.37
N GLU A 139 10.80 -20.15 6.76
CA GLU A 139 11.95 -20.86 6.17
C GLU A 139 11.85 -21.04 4.65
N ASP A 140 10.62 -21.06 4.13
CA ASP A 140 10.31 -21.29 2.72
C ASP A 140 10.68 -20.09 1.83
N TRP A 141 10.65 -18.88 2.38
CA TRP A 141 10.77 -17.63 1.60
C TRP A 141 11.66 -16.56 2.22
N MET A 142 12.17 -16.75 3.43
CA MET A 142 13.09 -15.83 4.10
C MET A 142 14.20 -16.57 4.85
N GLN A 143 15.41 -16.01 4.81
CA GLN A 143 16.54 -16.41 5.65
C GLN A 143 17.19 -15.21 6.30
N THR A 144 17.65 -15.37 7.54
CA THR A 144 18.47 -14.37 8.21
C THR A 144 19.92 -14.81 8.14
N ILE A 145 20.78 -13.93 7.64
CA ILE A 145 22.22 -14.14 7.57
C ILE A 145 22.87 -13.24 8.61
N HIS A 146 23.70 -13.82 9.46
CA HIS A 146 24.43 -13.15 10.52
C HIS A 146 25.93 -13.16 10.22
N VAL A 147 26.61 -12.10 10.64
CA VAL A 147 28.07 -12.03 10.71
C VAL A 147 28.44 -11.41 12.05
N HIS A 148 29.05 -12.19 12.92
CA HIS A 148 29.60 -11.73 14.20
C HIS A 148 31.11 -11.54 14.03
N CYS A 149 31.64 -10.49 14.63
CA CYS A 149 33.07 -10.20 14.62
C CYS A 149 33.60 -10.19 16.04
N SER A 150 34.67 -10.95 16.30
CA SER A 150 35.32 -11.03 17.59
C SER A 150 36.82 -10.72 17.50
N SER A 151 37.38 -10.15 18.56
CA SER A 151 38.81 -9.95 18.76
C SER A 151 39.17 -10.50 20.13
N ASN A 152 40.16 -11.39 20.21
CA ASN A 152 40.58 -12.04 21.47
C ASN A 152 39.43 -12.71 22.23
N GLY A 153 38.48 -13.32 21.51
CA GLY A 153 37.32 -14.00 22.09
C GLY A 153 36.19 -13.08 22.57
N LYS A 154 36.36 -11.75 22.51
CA LYS A 154 35.31 -10.78 22.80
C LYS A 154 34.62 -10.36 21.50
N GLU A 155 33.29 -10.39 21.46
CA GLU A 155 32.52 -9.83 20.34
C GLU A 155 32.67 -8.30 20.31
N ILE A 156 33.02 -7.78 19.13
CA ILE A 156 33.29 -6.34 18.88
C ILE A 156 32.33 -5.73 17.87
N GLY A 157 31.50 -6.55 17.22
CA GLY A 157 30.49 -6.12 16.29
C GLY A 157 29.63 -7.26 15.78
N GLU A 158 28.43 -6.89 15.33
CA GLU A 158 27.44 -7.80 14.76
C GLU A 158 26.78 -7.12 13.56
N VAL A 159 26.52 -7.87 12.50
CA VAL A 159 25.68 -7.42 11.39
C VAL A 159 24.76 -8.56 10.98
N PHE A 160 23.51 -8.27 10.68
CA PHE A 160 22.62 -9.23 10.05
C PHE A 160 21.70 -8.59 9.01
N GLY A 161 21.26 -9.42 8.08
CA GLY A 161 20.30 -9.04 7.05
C GLY A 161 19.41 -10.20 6.66
N ARG A 162 18.32 -9.89 5.97
CA ARG A 162 17.31 -10.85 5.54
C ARG A 162 17.36 -11.04 4.04
N LEU A 163 17.54 -12.28 3.61
CA LEU A 163 17.41 -12.72 2.23
C LEU A 163 15.96 -13.14 2.00
N VAL A 164 15.31 -12.51 1.02
CA VAL A 164 13.88 -12.63 0.77
C VAL A 164 13.65 -13.11 -0.66
N TRP A 165 13.13 -14.33 -0.82
CA TRP A 165 12.71 -14.86 -2.11
C TRP A 165 11.27 -14.45 -2.38
N ARG A 166 11.11 -13.29 -3.01
CA ARG A 166 9.79 -12.69 -3.23
C ARG A 166 8.85 -13.54 -4.05
N ASP A 167 9.38 -14.30 -5.00
CA ASP A 167 8.55 -15.20 -5.80
C ASP A 167 7.99 -16.37 -4.96
N ARG A 168 8.62 -16.70 -3.82
CA ARG A 168 8.13 -17.68 -2.84
C ARG A 168 7.27 -17.07 -1.75
N ILE A 169 7.31 -15.76 -1.56
CA ILE A 169 6.37 -15.07 -0.68
C ILE A 169 4.94 -15.28 -1.22
N ARG A 170 4.74 -15.11 -2.53
CA ARG A 170 3.40 -14.98 -3.15
C ARG A 170 2.38 -16.07 -2.74
N PRO A 171 2.70 -17.38 -2.78
CA PRO A 171 1.74 -18.42 -2.41
C PRO A 171 1.44 -18.49 -0.91
N HIS A 172 2.38 -18.01 -0.07
CA HIS A 172 2.34 -18.17 1.38
C HIS A 172 1.98 -16.88 2.12
N PHE A 173 2.17 -15.71 1.51
CA PHE A 173 2.01 -14.39 2.12
C PHE A 173 0.62 -14.21 2.69
N TRP A 174 -0.40 -14.44 1.86
CA TRP A 174 -1.79 -14.29 2.26
C TRP A 174 -2.22 -15.32 3.31
N LYS A 175 -1.61 -16.51 3.28
CA LYS A 175 -1.87 -17.57 4.26
C LYS A 175 -1.21 -17.26 5.62
N ALA A 176 -0.01 -16.67 5.61
CA ALA A 176 0.74 -16.30 6.80
C ALA A 176 0.24 -14.99 7.45
N MET A 177 -0.20 -14.02 6.65
CA MET A 177 -0.79 -12.76 7.12
C MET A 177 -2.17 -12.95 7.79
N GLY A 178 -2.82 -14.10 7.61
CA GLY A 178 -4.00 -14.49 8.38
C GLY A 178 -3.69 -14.88 9.85
N GLY A 179 -2.41 -15.03 10.21
CA GLY A 179 -1.93 -15.27 11.56
C GLY A 179 -1.54 -13.98 12.31
N ARG A 180 -1.41 -14.06 13.63
CA ARG A 180 -1.06 -12.94 14.55
C ARG A 180 0.31 -12.33 14.22
N ALA A 181 0.41 -11.46 13.22
CA ALA A 181 1.63 -10.72 12.93
C ALA A 181 1.69 -9.43 13.77
N LYS A 182 2.39 -9.48 14.92
CA LYS A 182 2.66 -8.34 15.82
C LYS A 182 3.85 -7.49 15.36
N SER A 183 3.99 -7.12 14.08
CA SER A 183 5.19 -6.37 13.65
C SER A 183 4.89 -5.12 12.84
N SER A 184 5.29 -3.98 13.41
CA SER A 184 5.31 -2.63 12.83
C SER A 184 6.22 -2.45 11.60
N ARG A 185 6.75 -3.53 11.02
CA ARG A 185 7.92 -3.51 10.12
C ARG A 185 7.63 -3.78 8.64
N VAL A 186 6.36 -3.98 8.27
CA VAL A 186 5.91 -4.11 6.86
C VAL A 186 5.98 -2.76 6.11
N SER A 187 6.14 -1.63 6.83
CA SER A 187 6.16 -0.28 6.26
C SER A 187 7.35 0.02 5.34
N LEU A 188 8.49 -0.66 5.53
CA LEU A 188 9.70 -0.40 4.73
C LEU A 188 9.54 -0.94 3.30
N LEU A 189 8.94 -2.13 3.15
CA LEU A 189 8.64 -2.74 1.84
C LEU A 189 7.58 -1.93 1.08
N SER A 190 6.52 -1.46 1.76
CA SER A 190 5.46 -0.67 1.11
C SER A 190 5.92 0.73 0.68
N SER A 191 6.85 1.36 1.41
CA SER A 191 7.42 2.65 1.01
C SER A 191 8.37 2.54 -0.20
N LEU A 192 9.00 1.38 -0.41
CA LEU A 192 9.94 1.14 -1.51
C LEU A 192 9.22 0.87 -2.84
N THR A 193 8.12 0.12 -2.82
CA THR A 193 7.34 -0.21 -4.04
C THR A 193 6.57 0.97 -4.60
N ALA A 194 6.20 1.96 -3.77
CA ALA A 194 5.45 3.14 -4.23
C ALA A 194 6.29 4.14 -5.05
N THR A 195 7.64 4.04 -5.01
CA THR A 195 8.55 5.01 -5.64
C THR A 195 9.62 4.40 -6.54
N ALA A 196 9.75 3.07 -6.55
CA ALA A 196 10.74 2.39 -7.36
C ALA A 196 10.18 1.91 -8.70
N ASP A 197 11.07 1.86 -9.68
CA ASP A 197 10.85 1.20 -10.95
C ASP A 197 10.48 -0.29 -10.74
N SER A 198 9.71 -0.86 -11.67
CA SER A 198 9.30 -2.27 -11.75
C SER A 198 10.45 -3.29 -11.57
N SER A 199 11.70 -2.84 -11.75
CA SER A 199 12.91 -3.60 -11.45
C SER A 199 13.04 -4.00 -9.98
N LEU A 200 12.44 -3.25 -9.04
CA LEU A 200 12.32 -3.67 -7.66
C LEU A 200 11.13 -4.59 -7.40
N ASP A 201 10.29 -4.97 -8.35
CA ASP A 201 9.13 -5.84 -8.05
C ASP A 201 9.43 -7.34 -8.26
N LEU A 202 10.55 -7.68 -8.90
CA LEU A 202 10.91 -9.05 -9.28
C LEU A 202 12.22 -9.54 -8.66
N GLY A 203 12.30 -10.85 -8.42
CA GLY A 203 13.53 -11.52 -7.98
C GLY A 203 13.83 -11.42 -6.49
N THR A 204 14.97 -12.01 -6.11
CA THR A 204 15.42 -12.09 -4.72
C THR A 204 15.98 -10.75 -4.25
N LEU A 205 15.64 -10.35 -3.02
CA LEU A 205 16.10 -9.10 -2.40
C LEU A 205 16.81 -9.41 -1.08
N PHE A 206 17.83 -8.63 -0.74
CA PHE A 206 18.52 -8.71 0.55
C PHE A 206 18.39 -7.38 1.29
N ILE A 207 17.92 -7.41 2.54
CA ILE A 207 17.73 -6.21 3.37
C ILE A 207 18.73 -6.28 4.53
N ILE A 208 19.61 -5.28 4.64
CA ILE A 208 20.45 -5.13 5.83
C ILE A 208 19.62 -4.44 6.91
N GLU A 209 19.37 -5.14 8.01
CA GLU A 209 18.52 -4.63 9.10
C GLU A 209 19.34 -4.07 10.26
N HIS A 210 20.50 -4.66 10.53
CA HIS A 210 21.27 -4.33 11.72
C HIS A 210 22.76 -4.32 11.42
N VAL A 211 23.43 -3.24 11.83
CA VAL A 211 24.89 -3.13 11.82
C VAL A 211 25.32 -2.45 13.11
N ARG A 212 26.09 -3.15 13.94
CA ARG A 212 26.61 -2.64 15.21
C ARG A 212 28.11 -2.87 15.28
N MET A 213 28.82 -1.84 15.74
CA MET A 213 30.27 -1.87 15.95
C MET A 213 30.65 -1.11 17.22
N GLU A 214 31.48 -1.73 18.05
CA GLU A 214 32.11 -1.05 19.19
C GLU A 214 32.90 0.19 18.74
N ARG A 215 32.84 1.27 19.54
CA ARG A 215 33.40 2.59 19.19
C ARG A 215 34.89 2.52 18.82
N ASP A 216 35.68 1.75 19.56
CA ASP A 216 37.14 1.61 19.37
C ASP A 216 37.53 0.86 18.09
N TRP A 217 36.56 0.19 17.45
CA TRP A 217 36.74 -0.56 16.21
C TRP A 217 36.20 0.17 14.98
N ARG A 218 35.55 1.32 15.17
CA ARG A 218 35.11 2.19 14.07
C ARG A 218 36.31 2.73 13.31
N ARG A 219 36.15 2.95 12.00
CA ARG A 219 37.20 3.44 11.07
C ARG A 219 38.45 2.55 10.91
N LYS A 220 38.45 1.32 11.46
CA LYS A 220 39.51 0.32 11.23
C LYS A 220 39.24 -0.63 10.04
N GLY A 221 38.19 -0.38 9.27
CA GLY A 221 37.77 -1.23 8.14
C GLY A 221 36.95 -2.47 8.53
N VAL A 222 36.81 -2.77 9.82
CA VAL A 222 36.07 -3.96 10.32
C VAL A 222 34.61 -3.95 9.86
N GLY A 223 33.86 -2.87 10.13
CA GLY A 223 32.45 -2.79 9.72
C GLY A 223 32.24 -2.91 8.21
N LYS A 224 33.15 -2.34 7.40
CA LYS A 224 33.11 -2.48 5.93
C LYS A 224 33.27 -3.96 5.55
N LYS A 225 34.25 -4.65 6.14
CA LYS A 225 34.49 -6.07 5.88
C LYS A 225 33.31 -6.94 6.32
N MET A 226 32.65 -6.61 7.43
CA MET A 226 31.47 -7.34 7.91
C MET A 226 30.32 -7.25 6.91
N VAL A 227 30.02 -6.04 6.43
CA VAL A 227 28.96 -5.83 5.41
C VAL A 227 29.32 -6.51 4.09
N GLU A 228 30.59 -6.44 3.65
CA GLU A 228 31.05 -7.15 2.46
C GLU A 228 30.90 -8.68 2.60
N SER A 229 31.26 -9.25 3.75
CA SER A 229 31.08 -10.67 4.03
C SER A 229 29.62 -11.07 4.04
N LEU A 230 28.74 -10.24 4.62
CA LEU A 230 27.30 -10.45 4.63
C LEU A 230 26.73 -10.46 3.20
N ILE A 231 27.13 -9.49 2.38
CA ILE A 231 26.72 -9.38 0.97
C ILE A 231 27.23 -10.57 0.15
N ALA A 232 28.49 -10.97 0.37
CA ALA A 232 29.07 -12.12 -0.30
C ALA A 232 28.32 -13.41 0.03
N LYS A 233 27.97 -13.62 1.31
CA LYS A 233 27.15 -14.76 1.74
C LYS A 233 25.77 -14.72 1.11
N ALA A 234 25.08 -13.58 1.14
CA ALA A 234 23.77 -13.42 0.52
C ALA A 234 23.79 -13.67 -1.00
N SER A 235 24.86 -13.25 -1.69
CA SER A 235 25.02 -13.44 -3.13
C SER A 235 25.39 -14.88 -3.52
N ALA A 236 26.08 -15.59 -2.61
CA ALA A 236 26.46 -16.98 -2.79
C ALA A 236 25.35 -17.97 -2.38
N GLU A 237 24.37 -17.50 -1.61
CA GLU A 237 23.27 -18.31 -1.11
C GLU A 237 22.37 -18.75 -2.27
N LYS A 238 22.36 -20.06 -2.54
CA LYS A 238 21.63 -20.65 -3.67
C LYS A 238 20.33 -21.32 -3.27
N LYS A 239 19.91 -21.23 -1.99
CA LYS A 239 18.98 -22.20 -1.39
C LYS A 239 17.79 -22.57 -2.30
N ILE A 240 17.86 -23.79 -2.82
CA ILE A 240 16.70 -24.63 -3.10
C ILE A 240 16.90 -25.85 -2.20
N PRO A 241 16.22 -25.96 -1.05
CA PRO A 241 15.97 -27.26 -0.48
C PRO A 241 14.81 -27.89 -1.26
N GLU A 242 15.05 -29.10 -1.75
CA GLU A 242 14.00 -30.05 -2.09
C GLU A 242 13.11 -30.24 -0.86
N THR A 243 11.81 -30.37 -1.12
CA THR A 243 10.79 -30.74 -0.14
C THR A 243 11.29 -31.91 0.71
N LEU A 244 11.28 -31.76 2.03
CA LEU A 244 11.34 -32.92 2.92
C LEU A 244 10.11 -33.76 2.64
N ASP A 245 10.32 -34.88 1.95
CA ASP A 245 9.36 -35.97 1.77
C ASP A 245 8.68 -36.30 3.11
N SER A 246 7.43 -35.88 3.27
CA SER A 246 6.51 -36.46 4.25
C SER A 246 5.35 -37.12 3.50
N ASN A 247 5.54 -38.38 3.15
CA ASN A 247 4.49 -39.40 2.97
C ASN A 247 3.19 -38.96 2.25
N SER A 248 3.27 -38.33 1.07
CA SER A 248 2.12 -38.31 0.16
C SER A 248 2.17 -39.55 -0.75
N SER A 249 1.00 -40.16 -0.94
CA SER A 249 0.81 -41.40 -1.69
C SER A 249 1.27 -41.29 -3.15
N ALA A 250 1.61 -42.44 -3.73
CA ALA A 250 2.28 -42.61 -5.02
C ALA A 250 1.53 -42.12 -6.28
N GLU A 251 0.45 -41.34 -6.16
CA GLU A 251 -0.32 -40.80 -7.28
C GLU A 251 0.03 -39.35 -7.64
N ASP A 252 0.81 -38.62 -6.82
CA ASP A 252 1.15 -37.20 -7.06
C ASP A 252 2.50 -37.00 -7.80
N ARG A 253 3.10 -38.10 -8.30
CA ARG A 253 4.44 -38.09 -8.92
C ARG A 253 4.38 -37.92 -10.43
N ARG A 254 4.19 -36.68 -10.91
CA ARG A 254 4.87 -36.02 -12.05
C ARG A 254 4.19 -34.67 -12.38
N PRO A 255 4.93 -33.59 -12.71
CA PRO A 255 6.33 -33.56 -13.14
C PRO A 255 7.20 -32.55 -12.35
N GLU A 256 7.71 -32.92 -11.16
CA GLU A 256 8.69 -32.09 -10.43
C GLU A 256 10.06 -31.98 -11.13
N SER A 257 10.34 -32.81 -12.15
CA SER A 257 11.63 -32.83 -12.85
C SER A 257 11.80 -31.76 -13.94
N PHE A 258 10.75 -31.01 -14.30
CA PHE A 258 10.80 -30.01 -15.39
C PHE A 258 10.98 -28.56 -14.89
N TYR A 259 10.70 -28.30 -13.61
CA TYR A 259 10.77 -26.97 -12.96
C TYR A 259 12.18 -26.39 -12.74
N ASN A 260 13.25 -27.12 -13.10
CA ASN A 260 14.58 -26.88 -12.52
C ASN A 260 15.52 -25.98 -13.36
N LYS A 261 15.22 -25.71 -14.64
CA LYS A 261 16.14 -24.94 -15.51
C LYS A 261 15.97 -23.42 -15.44
N ASN A 262 14.75 -22.91 -15.17
CA ASN A 262 14.45 -21.46 -15.22
C ASN A 262 14.45 -20.75 -13.85
N LYS A 263 14.51 -21.50 -12.73
CA LYS A 263 14.77 -20.97 -11.37
C LYS A 263 16.09 -20.17 -11.28
N ALA A 264 17.03 -20.38 -12.19
CA ALA A 264 18.34 -19.74 -12.14
C ALA A 264 18.33 -18.22 -12.37
N LYS A 265 17.36 -17.67 -13.13
CA LYS A 265 17.20 -16.21 -13.33
C LYS A 265 16.38 -15.54 -12.23
N ALA A 266 15.26 -16.15 -11.80
CA ALA A 266 14.37 -15.61 -10.75
C ALA A 266 15.03 -15.58 -9.35
N ASN A 267 15.94 -16.52 -9.07
CA ASN A 267 16.61 -16.62 -7.76
C ASN A 267 17.87 -15.75 -7.64
N LYS A 268 18.23 -14.97 -8.67
CA LYS A 268 19.43 -14.14 -8.57
C LYS A 268 19.12 -12.89 -7.75
N LEU A 269 19.90 -12.67 -6.70
CA LEU A 269 19.86 -11.44 -5.92
C LEU A 269 20.11 -10.24 -6.85
N ALA A 270 19.11 -9.37 -6.99
CA ALA A 270 19.17 -8.22 -7.89
C ALA A 270 19.68 -6.96 -7.17
N PHE A 271 19.11 -6.70 -5.99
CA PHE A 271 19.39 -5.51 -5.20
C PHE A 271 19.54 -5.86 -3.73
N ILE A 272 20.42 -5.10 -3.07
CA ILE A 272 20.59 -5.10 -1.62
C ILE A 272 20.13 -3.75 -1.10
N LEU A 273 19.24 -3.73 -0.12
CA LEU A 273 18.63 -2.52 0.43
C LEU A 273 19.06 -2.27 1.87
N VAL A 274 19.13 -0.99 2.22
CA VAL A 274 19.39 -0.55 3.59
C VAL A 274 18.76 0.82 3.85
N ALA A 275 18.28 1.04 5.06
CA ALA A 275 17.90 2.37 5.56
C ALA A 275 18.95 2.83 6.58
N PRO A 276 19.90 3.71 6.21
CA PRO A 276 20.93 4.17 7.14
C PRO A 276 20.32 4.84 8.36
N GLY A 277 20.77 4.43 9.54
CA GLY A 277 20.28 4.94 10.81
C GLY A 277 21.30 4.77 11.92
N TRP A 278 20.81 4.77 13.15
CA TRP A 278 21.59 4.51 14.35
C TRP A 278 20.76 3.74 15.37
N LEU A 279 21.43 3.11 16.32
CA LEU A 279 20.78 2.49 17.46
C LEU A 279 20.70 3.51 18.60
N ASN A 280 19.56 3.60 19.29
CA ASN A 280 19.41 4.54 20.40
C ASN A 280 20.47 4.32 21.50
N GLY A 281 20.84 3.07 21.75
CA GLY A 281 21.91 2.73 22.71
C GLY A 281 23.30 3.24 22.31
N ASP A 282 23.57 3.43 21.01
CA ASP A 282 24.87 3.90 20.52
C ASP A 282 25.11 5.38 20.81
N ILE A 283 24.03 6.15 20.97
CA ILE A 283 24.07 7.60 21.03
C ILE A 283 23.53 8.14 22.36
N SER A 284 22.86 7.30 23.16
CA SER A 284 22.20 7.69 24.41
C SER A 284 23.11 8.51 25.32
N GLN A 285 24.34 8.05 25.55
CA GLN A 285 25.35 8.75 26.35
C GLN A 285 25.73 10.12 25.75
N ASP A 286 25.74 10.22 24.42
CA ASP A 286 26.04 11.48 23.74
C ASP A 286 24.84 12.43 23.76
N LEU A 287 23.65 12.02 24.22
CA LEU A 287 22.45 12.87 24.33
C LEU A 287 22.20 13.38 25.76
N ILE A 288 22.79 12.75 26.78
CA ILE A 288 22.59 13.14 28.18
C ILE A 288 23.05 14.58 28.41
N GLY A 289 22.18 15.38 29.03
CA GLY A 289 22.47 16.77 29.39
C GLY A 289 22.48 17.76 28.21
N LYS A 290 22.17 17.29 26.98
CA LYS A 290 22.09 18.14 25.79
C LYS A 290 20.69 18.72 25.59
N THR A 291 20.64 19.94 25.09
CA THR A 291 19.41 20.60 24.64
C THR A 291 18.80 19.87 23.43
N ALA A 292 17.51 20.09 23.13
CA ALA A 292 16.84 19.45 22.00
C ALA A 292 17.56 19.72 20.66
N ARG A 293 18.09 20.92 20.48
CA ARG A 293 18.90 21.30 19.30
C ARG A 293 20.20 20.51 19.24
N GLU A 294 20.97 20.46 20.32
CA GLU A 294 22.22 19.71 20.36
C GLU A 294 21.98 18.20 20.18
N GLN A 295 20.90 17.66 20.75
CA GLN A 295 20.49 16.26 20.53
C GLN A 295 20.17 16.01 19.05
N ARG A 296 19.48 16.94 18.39
CA ARG A 296 19.22 16.90 16.94
C ARG A 296 20.53 16.90 16.17
N ASP A 297 21.42 17.84 16.42
CA ASP A 297 22.71 17.95 15.72
C ASP A 297 23.55 16.67 15.85
N VAL A 298 23.55 16.04 17.03
CA VAL A 298 24.17 14.74 17.27
C VAL A 298 23.53 13.66 16.40
N LYS A 299 22.20 13.56 16.38
CA LYS A 299 21.47 12.59 15.55
C LYS A 299 21.77 12.79 14.05
N PHE A 300 21.76 14.02 13.56
CA PHE A 300 22.08 14.36 12.16
C PHE A 300 23.54 14.02 11.81
N ALA A 301 24.49 14.37 12.67
CA ALA A 301 25.90 14.03 12.45
C ALA A 301 26.10 12.52 12.35
N ILE A 302 25.41 11.75 13.21
CA ILE A 302 25.51 10.29 13.22
C ILE A 302 24.82 9.69 11.99
N HIS A 303 23.66 10.21 11.59
CA HIS A 303 23.03 9.83 10.33
C HIS A 303 23.96 10.08 9.13
N GLY A 304 24.62 11.24 9.08
CA GLY A 304 25.60 11.57 8.05
C GLY A 304 26.77 10.60 8.01
N VAL A 305 27.26 10.16 9.17
CA VAL A 305 28.29 9.10 9.27
C VAL A 305 27.79 7.78 8.70
N SER A 306 26.57 7.35 9.05
CA SER A 306 25.96 6.12 8.51
C SER A 306 25.78 6.20 6.99
N VAL A 307 25.29 7.32 6.47
CA VAL A 307 25.16 7.56 5.02
C VAL A 307 26.52 7.49 4.32
N ALA A 308 27.54 8.17 4.86
CA ALA A 308 28.89 8.14 4.30
C ALA A 308 29.48 6.72 4.29
N PHE A 309 29.23 5.93 5.35
CA PHE A 309 29.64 4.54 5.43
C PHE A 309 29.05 3.70 4.28
N TYR A 310 27.74 3.72 4.08
CA TYR A 310 27.12 2.92 3.00
C TYR A 310 27.54 3.39 1.60
N ARG A 311 27.67 4.70 1.39
CA ARG A 311 28.19 5.25 0.12
C ARG A 311 29.59 4.73 -0.20
N SER A 312 30.45 4.61 0.81
CA SER A 312 31.82 4.09 0.68
C SER A 312 31.89 2.60 0.29
N ILE A 313 30.78 1.87 0.44
CA ILE A 313 30.63 0.45 0.08
C ILE A 313 29.90 0.30 -1.28
N GLY A 314 29.52 1.42 -1.91
CA GLY A 314 28.91 1.43 -3.24
C GLY A 314 27.39 1.59 -3.26
N PHE A 315 26.74 1.66 -2.09
CA PHE A 315 25.31 1.96 -2.01
C PHE A 315 25.02 3.38 -2.52
N ARG A 316 23.88 3.56 -3.18
CA ARG A 316 23.37 4.84 -3.68
C ARG A 316 21.94 5.05 -3.23
N ARG A 317 21.52 6.31 -3.07
CA ARG A 317 20.18 6.62 -2.59
C ARG A 317 19.13 6.24 -3.64
N ILE A 318 18.00 5.71 -3.19
CA ILE A 318 16.85 5.41 -4.05
C ILE A 318 15.91 6.64 -4.05
N GLY A 319 15.96 7.42 -5.12
CA GLY A 319 15.18 8.66 -5.23
C GLY A 319 15.45 9.64 -4.08
N ALA A 320 14.39 10.24 -3.54
CA ALA A 320 14.44 11.08 -2.34
C ALA A 320 14.10 10.33 -1.04
N SER A 321 14.07 8.99 -1.09
CA SER A 321 13.76 8.17 0.09
C SER A 321 14.92 8.13 1.09
N SER A 322 14.63 7.64 2.30
CA SER A 322 15.63 7.29 3.31
C SER A 322 16.42 6.03 2.95
N CYS A 323 16.01 5.29 1.92
CA CYS A 323 16.58 4.00 1.56
C CYS A 323 17.71 4.13 0.53
N PHE A 324 18.66 3.20 0.63
CA PHE A 324 19.79 3.06 -0.26
C PHE A 324 19.78 1.67 -0.88
N GLY A 325 20.19 1.60 -2.14
CA GLY A 325 20.30 0.36 -2.90
C GLY A 325 21.74 0.12 -3.35
N LEU A 326 22.13 -1.15 -3.39
CA LEU A 326 23.31 -1.63 -4.08
C LEU A 326 22.86 -2.62 -5.15
N ALA A 327 23.11 -2.29 -6.41
CA ALA A 327 22.88 -3.19 -7.53
C ALA A 327 23.94 -4.29 -7.53
N VAL A 328 23.51 -5.54 -7.74
CA VAL A 328 24.44 -6.68 -7.87
C VAL A 328 25.03 -6.77 -9.28
N ASP A 329 24.31 -6.27 -10.30
CA ASP A 329 24.84 -6.20 -11.66
C ASP A 329 25.96 -5.15 -11.75
N PRO A 330 27.21 -5.55 -12.02
CA PRO A 330 28.34 -4.63 -12.12
C PRO A 330 28.18 -3.58 -13.23
N ASN A 331 27.29 -3.80 -14.20
CA ASN A 331 27.04 -2.86 -15.30
C ASN A 331 25.90 -1.88 -15.01
N HIS A 332 25.24 -1.97 -13.85
CA HIS A 332 24.11 -1.10 -13.51
C HIS A 332 24.53 0.38 -13.45
N GLU A 333 23.70 1.28 -13.97
CA GLU A 333 24.00 2.72 -14.07
C GLU A 333 24.32 3.38 -12.73
N ALA A 334 23.77 2.86 -11.62
CA ALA A 334 24.07 3.34 -10.27
C ALA A 334 25.56 3.28 -9.91
N HIS A 335 26.33 2.35 -10.49
CA HIS A 335 27.78 2.27 -10.27
C HIS A 335 28.56 3.43 -10.90
N LYS A 336 27.95 4.15 -11.86
CA LYS A 336 28.54 5.34 -12.48
C LYS A 336 28.36 6.60 -11.64
N ILE A 337 27.47 6.58 -10.64
CA ILE A 337 27.23 7.70 -9.73
C ILE A 337 28.36 7.72 -8.70
N SER A 338 29.11 8.83 -8.64
CA SER A 338 30.14 8.99 -7.60
C SER A 338 29.50 9.23 -6.23
N THR A 339 30.26 9.02 -5.15
CA THR A 339 29.74 9.30 -3.79
C THR A 339 29.42 10.78 -3.56
N HIS A 340 30.03 11.68 -4.34
CA HIS A 340 29.82 13.13 -4.25
C HIS A 340 28.64 13.60 -5.10
N ASP A 341 28.33 12.87 -6.17
CA ASP A 341 27.21 13.18 -7.07
C ASP A 341 25.89 12.52 -6.63
N ASP A 342 25.95 11.63 -5.62
CA ASP A 342 24.77 10.95 -5.09
C ASP A 342 23.82 11.92 -4.38
N PHE A 343 22.52 11.78 -4.64
CA PHE A 343 21.51 12.72 -4.19
C PHE A 343 21.41 12.78 -2.65
N ASN A 344 21.33 14.00 -2.11
CA ASN A 344 20.99 14.24 -0.71
C ASN A 344 19.69 15.02 -0.65
N PRO A 345 18.64 14.48 0.02
CA PRO A 345 17.43 15.23 0.23
C PRO A 345 17.75 16.46 1.10
N PRO A 346 17.02 17.57 0.90
CA PRO A 346 17.17 18.75 1.74
C PRO A 346 16.83 18.39 3.19
N GLU A 347 17.58 18.97 4.12
CA GLU A 347 17.31 18.82 5.55
C GLU A 347 16.08 19.65 5.95
N GLU A 348 15.25 19.12 6.83
CA GLU A 348 14.13 19.86 7.39
C GLU A 348 14.67 21.01 8.25
N GLU A 349 14.40 22.25 7.83
CA GLU A 349 14.70 23.44 8.64
C GLU A 349 13.83 23.41 9.89
N VAL A 350 14.48 23.31 11.06
CA VAL A 350 13.79 23.34 12.33
C VAL A 350 14.37 24.43 13.20
N ASP A 351 13.46 25.19 13.77
CA ASP A 351 13.68 26.35 14.62
C ASP A 351 13.70 25.92 16.09
N ASP A 352 14.44 26.66 16.92
CA ASP A 352 14.47 26.48 18.37
C ASP A 352 13.05 26.61 18.98
N GLU A 353 12.22 27.55 18.52
CA GLU A 353 10.82 27.73 18.97
C GLU A 353 9.97 26.47 18.72
N ASP A 354 10.24 25.74 17.63
CA ASP A 354 9.51 24.51 17.27
C ASP A 354 10.00 23.29 18.06
N LEU A 355 11.31 23.23 18.33
CA LEU A 355 11.88 22.20 19.19
C LEU A 355 11.41 22.37 20.64
N GLU A 356 11.33 23.61 21.11
CA GLU A 356 10.80 23.94 22.43
C GLU A 356 9.31 23.62 22.54
N ALA A 357 8.52 23.95 21.53
CA ALA A 357 7.10 23.56 21.45
C ALA A 357 6.92 22.04 21.59
N ARG A 358 7.64 21.26 20.77
CA ARG A 358 7.61 19.80 20.79
C ARG A 358 8.07 19.20 22.10
N HIS A 359 9.17 19.72 22.65
CA HIS A 359 9.73 19.20 23.91
C HIS A 359 8.87 19.58 25.13
N THR A 360 8.14 20.69 25.08
CA THR A 360 7.16 21.06 26.11
C THR A 360 5.97 20.10 26.07
N ALA A 361 5.46 19.79 24.87
CA ALA A 361 4.39 18.81 24.66
C ALA A 361 4.78 17.37 25.05
N GLU A 362 6.01 16.93 24.75
CA GLU A 362 6.51 15.61 25.15
C GLU A 362 6.62 15.44 26.68
N LYS A 363 6.76 16.52 27.44
CA LYS A 363 6.81 16.50 28.90
C LYS A 363 5.44 16.51 29.55
N GLU A 364 4.47 17.12 28.90
CA GLU A 364 3.07 17.17 29.33
C GLU A 364 2.32 15.99 28.71
N PHE A 365 2.59 14.79 29.25
CA PHE A 365 1.85 13.57 28.88
C PHE A 365 0.33 13.89 28.85
N PHE A 366 -0.28 13.73 27.67
CA PHE A 366 -1.72 13.86 27.34
C PHE A 366 -2.29 15.18 26.77
N GLN A 367 -1.51 16.15 26.26
CA GLN A 367 -2.12 17.32 25.58
C GLN A 367 -1.64 17.55 24.12
N GLU A 368 -2.00 16.64 23.21
CA GLU A 368 -1.83 16.83 21.75
C GLU A 368 -2.47 18.14 21.24
N GLU A 369 -3.54 18.59 21.89
CA GLU A 369 -4.29 19.79 21.51
C GLU A 369 -3.51 21.10 21.77
N ALA A 370 -2.71 21.14 22.84
CA ALA A 370 -1.87 22.30 23.18
C ALA A 370 -0.69 22.46 22.21
N GLU A 371 -0.03 21.35 21.85
CA GLU A 371 1.02 21.32 20.83
C GLU A 371 0.50 21.78 19.47
N HIS A 372 -0.66 21.24 19.07
CA HIS A 372 -1.30 21.58 17.81
C HIS A 372 -1.68 23.06 17.74
N SER A 373 -2.18 23.64 18.85
CA SER A 373 -2.53 25.06 18.92
C SER A 373 -1.31 25.97 18.75
N LEU A 374 -0.22 25.72 19.47
CA LEU A 374 1.00 26.53 19.38
C LEU A 374 1.64 26.45 17.99
N LEU A 375 1.67 25.25 17.40
CA LEU A 375 2.19 25.05 16.04
C LEU A 375 1.34 25.77 14.99
N MET A 376 0.01 25.79 15.15
CA MET A 376 -0.90 26.52 14.27
C MET A 376 -0.73 28.04 14.38
N GLU A 377 -0.48 28.58 15.58
CA GLU A 377 -0.16 30.01 15.75
C GLU A 377 1.15 30.40 15.05
N LEU A 378 2.20 29.58 15.21
CA LEU A 378 3.46 29.79 14.51
C LEU A 378 3.29 29.70 12.99
N LEU A 379 2.52 28.74 12.51
CA LEU A 379 2.21 28.59 11.08
C LEU A 379 1.45 29.83 10.55
N LYS A 380 0.45 30.31 11.29
CA LYS A 380 -0.31 31.52 10.95
C LYS A 380 0.60 32.75 10.80
N LYS A 381 1.56 32.91 11.71
CA LYS A 381 2.51 34.03 11.71
C LYS A 381 3.51 33.96 10.56
N ARG A 382 4.03 32.76 10.24
CA ARG A 382 5.14 32.57 9.29
C ARG A 382 4.67 32.31 7.86
N LEU A 383 3.60 31.52 7.73
CA LEU A 383 3.04 30.99 6.47
C LEU A 383 1.51 31.14 6.48
N PRO A 384 0.99 32.38 6.45
CA PRO A 384 -0.45 32.63 6.57
C PRO A 384 -1.28 31.94 5.48
N LEU A 385 -0.72 31.79 4.27
CA LEU A 385 -1.38 31.07 3.18
C LEU A 385 -1.52 29.57 3.45
N HIS A 386 -0.49 28.92 3.98
CA HIS A 386 -0.53 27.51 4.38
C HIS A 386 -1.49 27.28 5.54
N HIS A 387 -1.49 28.17 6.54
CA HIS A 387 -2.46 28.14 7.62
C HIS A 387 -3.90 28.24 7.11
N ALA A 388 -4.19 29.16 6.18
CA ALA A 388 -5.51 29.26 5.56
C ALA A 388 -5.88 28.01 4.75
N ALA A 389 -4.91 27.37 4.07
CA ALA A 389 -5.14 26.10 3.37
C ALA A 389 -5.47 24.95 4.32
N LEU A 390 -5.08 24.99 5.58
CA LEU A 390 -5.42 23.95 6.57
C LEU A 390 -6.75 24.28 7.28
N THR A 391 -6.95 25.54 7.65
CA THR A 391 -8.03 25.92 8.58
C THR A 391 -9.32 26.37 7.93
N PHE A 392 -9.27 26.97 6.73
CA PHE A 392 -10.47 27.52 6.10
C PHE A 392 -11.20 26.46 5.27
N SER A 393 -12.51 26.58 5.08
CA SER A 393 -13.21 25.77 4.08
C SER A 393 -12.68 26.08 2.67
N ASP A 394 -12.94 25.18 1.70
CA ASP A 394 -12.48 25.35 0.31
C ASP A 394 -12.95 26.71 -0.29
N ALA A 395 -14.20 27.12 -0.02
CA ALA A 395 -14.73 28.39 -0.54
C ALA A 395 -14.14 29.62 0.16
N GLU A 396 -13.92 29.56 1.48
CA GLU A 396 -13.32 30.66 2.25
C GLU A 396 -11.85 30.85 1.89
N CYS A 397 -11.13 29.73 1.68
CA CYS A 397 -9.74 29.73 1.24
C CYS A 397 -9.57 30.45 -0.10
N VAL A 398 -10.44 30.16 -1.09
CA VAL A 398 -10.45 30.88 -2.38
C VAL A 398 -10.69 32.38 -2.20
N LYS A 399 -11.70 32.79 -1.41
CA LYS A 399 -11.98 34.21 -1.15
C LYS A 399 -10.78 34.93 -0.54
N HIS A 400 -10.18 34.31 0.48
CA HIS A 400 -9.00 34.84 1.15
C HIS A 400 -7.81 34.99 0.19
N TYR A 401 -7.60 34.01 -0.69
CA TYR A 401 -6.53 34.04 -1.70
C TYR A 401 -6.78 35.10 -2.78
N GLU A 402 -8.04 35.29 -3.20
CA GLU A 402 -8.40 36.37 -4.12
C GLU A 402 -8.16 37.76 -3.53
N GLU A 403 -8.41 37.94 -2.24
CA GLU A 403 -8.13 39.19 -1.52
C GLU A 403 -6.62 39.47 -1.45
N ILE A 404 -5.82 38.47 -1.08
CA ILE A 404 -4.35 38.60 -1.00
C ILE A 404 -3.74 38.85 -2.39
N ASN A 405 -4.25 38.17 -3.44
CA ASN A 405 -3.72 38.32 -4.79
C ASN A 405 -3.93 39.74 -5.38
N LYS A 406 -4.85 40.53 -4.81
CA LYS A 406 -5.07 41.94 -5.19
C LYS A 406 -4.06 42.90 -4.55
N LEU A 407 -3.36 42.48 -3.50
CA LEU A 407 -2.39 43.32 -2.80
C LEU A 407 -1.07 43.40 -3.60
N PRO A 408 -0.40 44.57 -3.62
CA PRO A 408 0.89 44.72 -4.29
C PRO A 408 1.98 43.90 -3.59
N ASN A 409 2.94 43.37 -4.37
CA ASN A 409 4.12 42.62 -3.90
C ASN A 409 3.88 41.26 -3.22
N THR A 410 2.75 40.60 -3.42
CA THR A 410 2.46 39.28 -2.82
C THR A 410 3.11 38.09 -3.52
N ARG A 411 3.81 38.30 -4.65
CA ARG A 411 4.40 37.20 -5.45
C ARG A 411 5.38 36.32 -4.69
N GLU A 412 6.13 36.89 -3.75
CA GLU A 412 7.09 36.13 -2.92
C GLU A 412 6.40 35.29 -1.83
N GLU A 413 5.23 35.71 -1.34
CA GLU A 413 4.44 34.93 -0.37
C GLU A 413 3.99 33.59 -0.95
N TRP A 414 3.59 33.57 -2.23
CA TRP A 414 3.15 32.35 -2.91
C TRP A 414 4.26 31.33 -3.15
N LYS A 415 5.54 31.76 -3.14
CA LYS A 415 6.69 30.87 -3.30
C LYS A 415 7.19 30.28 -1.99
N LYS A 416 6.68 30.76 -0.85
CA LYS A 416 7.06 30.21 0.45
C LYS A 416 6.64 28.75 0.54
N VAL A 417 7.43 28.01 1.31
CA VAL A 417 7.20 26.60 1.59
C VAL A 417 7.22 26.37 3.09
N ASP A 418 6.55 25.32 3.53
CA ASP A 418 6.69 24.86 4.92
C ASP A 418 8.04 24.18 5.16
N LYS A 419 8.26 23.70 6.38
CA LYS A 419 9.50 23.00 6.78
C LYS A 419 9.73 21.71 6.00
N LYS A 420 8.66 21.09 5.51
CA LYS A 420 8.69 19.90 4.65
C LYS A 420 8.76 20.28 3.17
N LEU A 421 9.08 21.53 2.86
CA LEU A 421 9.13 22.10 1.51
C LEU A 421 7.80 21.99 0.74
N ASN A 422 6.68 21.81 1.44
CA ASN A 422 5.36 21.82 0.81
C ASN A 422 5.01 23.27 0.43
N THR A 423 4.65 23.46 -0.82
CA THR A 423 4.00 24.70 -1.26
C THR A 423 2.54 24.73 -0.80
N VAL A 424 1.91 25.90 -0.88
CA VAL A 424 0.46 26.02 -0.62
C VAL A 424 -0.39 25.07 -1.49
N LEU A 425 0.07 24.75 -2.71
CA LEU A 425 -0.60 23.80 -3.60
C LEU A 425 -0.55 22.37 -3.06
N HIS A 426 0.57 21.95 -2.45
CA HIS A 426 0.66 20.63 -1.81
C HIS A 426 -0.36 20.51 -0.68
N ILE A 427 -0.40 21.52 0.20
CA ILE A 427 -1.32 21.54 1.34
C ILE A 427 -2.78 21.52 0.86
N ALA A 428 -3.18 22.45 -0.02
CA ALA A 428 -4.55 22.51 -0.51
C ALA A 428 -5.00 21.21 -1.23
N SER A 429 -4.07 20.55 -1.94
CA SER A 429 -4.36 19.28 -2.61
C SER A 429 -4.58 18.15 -1.61
N CYS A 430 -3.71 18.03 -0.60
CA CYS A 430 -3.80 17.00 0.44
C CYS A 430 -4.99 17.21 1.40
N GLU A 431 -5.43 18.45 1.58
CA GLU A 431 -6.65 18.82 2.32
C GLU A 431 -7.93 18.73 1.47
N TYR A 432 -7.84 18.17 0.26
CA TYR A 432 -8.96 17.95 -0.66
C TYR A 432 -9.78 19.23 -0.92
N LYS A 433 -9.12 20.35 -1.24
CA LYS A 433 -9.75 21.64 -1.55
C LYS A 433 -9.75 21.92 -3.07
N PRO A 434 -10.68 21.32 -3.85
CA PRO A 434 -10.62 21.37 -5.31
C PRO A 434 -10.77 22.79 -5.88
N LYS A 435 -11.60 23.65 -5.28
CA LYS A 435 -11.75 25.04 -5.78
C LYS A 435 -10.47 25.83 -5.55
N THR A 436 -9.85 25.67 -4.37
CA THR A 436 -8.54 26.28 -4.07
C THR A 436 -7.46 25.77 -5.02
N VAL A 437 -7.38 24.46 -5.27
CA VAL A 437 -6.42 23.85 -6.21
C VAL A 437 -6.60 24.42 -7.61
N GLU A 438 -7.83 24.43 -8.13
CA GLU A 438 -8.13 25.01 -9.44
C GLU A 438 -7.77 26.50 -9.51
N TRP A 439 -8.05 27.25 -8.46
CA TRP A 439 -7.75 28.67 -8.40
C TRP A 439 -6.24 28.91 -8.41
N LEU A 440 -5.47 28.15 -7.62
CA LEU A 440 -4.01 28.25 -7.55
C LEU A 440 -3.35 27.94 -8.91
N LEU A 441 -3.86 26.92 -9.62
CA LEU A 441 -3.37 26.56 -10.95
C LEU A 441 -3.65 27.64 -12.02
N LYS A 442 -4.76 28.39 -11.88
CA LYS A 442 -5.20 29.41 -12.86
C LYS A 442 -4.59 30.79 -12.61
N ASN A 443 -4.47 31.20 -11.35
CA ASN A 443 -4.32 32.62 -11.00
C ASN A 443 -2.96 32.99 -10.40
N ALA A 444 -2.24 32.03 -9.82
CA ALA A 444 -0.89 32.32 -9.40
C ALA A 444 -0.03 32.42 -10.67
N ASP A 445 0.69 33.53 -10.88
CA ASP A 445 1.80 33.68 -11.87
C ASP A 445 3.04 32.82 -11.46
N VAL A 446 2.71 31.66 -10.90
CA VAL A 446 3.44 30.67 -10.14
C VAL A 446 2.80 29.30 -10.41
N GLY A 447 1.70 29.16 -11.17
CA GLY A 447 1.05 27.86 -11.43
C GLY A 447 2.02 26.81 -11.99
N GLN A 448 2.90 27.21 -12.91
CA GLN A 448 3.99 26.35 -13.41
C GLN A 448 5.04 26.06 -12.32
N THR A 449 5.37 27.04 -11.49
CA THR A 449 6.34 26.90 -10.39
C THR A 449 5.81 26.05 -9.24
N LEU A 450 4.54 26.18 -8.86
CA LEU A 450 3.89 25.42 -7.79
C LEU A 450 3.64 23.98 -8.20
N SER A 451 3.23 23.76 -9.45
CA SER A 451 2.97 22.41 -9.98
C SER A 451 4.26 21.60 -10.16
N SER A 452 5.38 22.27 -10.49
CA SER A 452 6.69 21.63 -10.63
C SER A 452 7.53 21.63 -9.35
N ALA A 453 7.15 22.40 -8.32
CA ALA A 453 7.83 22.40 -7.03
C ALA A 453 7.77 21.01 -6.39
N ARG A 454 8.89 20.58 -5.80
CA ARG A 454 9.02 19.30 -5.11
C ARG A 454 9.20 19.54 -3.61
N ASN A 455 8.48 18.77 -2.80
CA ASN A 455 8.62 18.82 -1.35
C ASN A 455 9.87 18.05 -0.87
N ILE A 456 10.06 17.92 0.45
CA ILE A 456 11.23 17.24 1.06
C ILE A 456 11.34 15.76 0.67
N LYS A 457 10.21 15.12 0.34
CA LYS A 457 10.15 13.74 -0.18
C LYS A 457 10.35 13.68 -1.70
N GLY A 458 10.64 14.81 -2.34
CA GLY A 458 10.81 14.91 -3.77
C GLY A 458 9.51 14.88 -4.58
N TYR A 459 8.33 14.95 -3.95
CA TYR A 459 7.05 14.87 -4.66
C TYR A 459 6.57 16.24 -5.11
N THR A 460 6.01 16.30 -6.32
CA THR A 460 5.10 17.38 -6.75
C THR A 460 3.77 17.31 -6.00
N ALA A 461 2.93 18.35 -6.13
CA ALA A 461 1.61 18.34 -5.48
C ALA A 461 0.71 17.17 -5.92
N LEU A 462 0.80 16.77 -7.20
CA LEU A 462 0.08 15.60 -7.73
C LEU A 462 0.62 14.30 -7.13
N GLU A 463 1.94 14.10 -7.17
CA GLU A 463 2.59 12.90 -6.63
C GLU A 463 2.36 12.78 -5.11
N GLY A 464 2.39 13.90 -4.39
CA GLY A 464 2.13 13.95 -2.95
C GLY A 464 0.68 13.58 -2.60
N LEU A 465 -0.29 14.10 -3.35
CA LEU A 465 -1.69 13.71 -3.21
C LEU A 465 -1.89 12.22 -3.55
N GLN A 466 -1.31 11.73 -4.64
CA GLN A 466 -1.40 10.32 -5.03
C GLN A 466 -0.78 9.39 -3.97
N SER A 467 0.37 9.75 -3.41
CA SER A 467 1.01 9.00 -2.32
C SER A 467 0.13 8.95 -1.06
N LEU A 468 -0.49 10.08 -0.69
CA LEU A 468 -1.45 10.12 0.42
C LEU A 468 -2.68 9.24 0.16
N LEU A 469 -3.23 9.29 -1.05
CA LEU A 469 -4.37 8.48 -1.44
C LEU A 469 -4.04 6.99 -1.45
N GLU A 470 -2.86 6.59 -1.93
CA GLU A 470 -2.41 5.20 -1.90
C GLU A 470 -2.25 4.68 -0.46
N ALA A 471 -1.72 5.49 0.45
CA ALA A 471 -1.64 5.14 1.87
C ALA A 471 -3.04 4.92 2.47
N LYS A 472 -4.00 5.83 2.21
CA LYS A 472 -5.39 5.68 2.68
C LYS A 472 -6.15 4.52 2.03
N ARG A 473 -5.79 4.14 0.80
CA ARG A 473 -6.36 2.99 0.11
C ARG A 473 -5.93 1.68 0.77
N THR A 474 -4.65 1.57 1.11
CA THR A 474 -4.04 0.30 1.53
C THR A 474 -3.99 0.12 3.03
N THR A 475 -3.92 1.19 3.81
CA THR A 475 -3.64 1.15 5.24
C THR A 475 -4.57 2.04 6.08
N MET A 476 -4.79 1.61 7.32
CA MET A 476 -5.44 2.38 8.38
C MET A 476 -4.56 2.29 9.63
N GLU A 477 -4.24 3.44 10.22
CA GLU A 477 -3.58 3.49 11.52
C GLU A 477 -4.63 3.31 12.62
N HIS A 478 -4.38 2.37 13.53
CA HIS A 478 -5.18 2.17 14.72
C HIS A 478 -4.23 2.01 15.91
N GLU A 479 -4.16 3.05 16.75
CA GLU A 479 -3.19 3.16 17.84
C GLU A 479 -1.75 2.97 17.31
N MET A 480 -0.98 2.05 17.88
CA MET A 480 0.41 1.76 17.47
C MET A 480 0.51 0.75 16.30
N MET A 481 -0.61 0.40 15.66
CA MET A 481 -0.66 -0.62 14.60
C MET A 481 -1.13 -0.06 13.27
N THR A 482 -0.51 -0.52 12.18
CA THR A 482 -0.97 -0.29 10.81
C THR A 482 -1.72 -1.52 10.32
N ILE A 483 -3.00 -1.35 9.99
CA ILE A 483 -3.88 -2.42 9.50
C ILE A 483 -4.03 -2.29 7.98
N CYS A 484 -3.87 -3.39 7.25
CA CYS A 484 -4.16 -3.44 5.82
C CYS A 484 -5.68 -3.44 5.58
N ILE A 485 -6.18 -2.50 4.78
CA ILE A 485 -7.63 -2.32 4.53
C ILE A 485 -7.99 -2.28 3.04
N SER A 486 -7.09 -2.70 2.14
CA SER A 486 -7.30 -2.59 0.67
C SER A 486 -8.65 -3.18 0.24
N ASP A 487 -9.05 -4.34 0.76
CA ASP A 487 -10.30 -5.03 0.41
C ASP A 487 -11.58 -4.30 0.87
N LYS A 488 -11.45 -3.25 1.71
CA LYS A 488 -12.56 -2.42 2.20
C LYS A 488 -12.65 -1.08 1.49
N PHE A 489 -11.77 -0.82 0.53
CA PHE A 489 -11.73 0.45 -0.18
C PHE A 489 -12.93 0.61 -1.12
N SER A 490 -13.74 1.65 -0.88
CA SER A 490 -14.94 1.98 -1.66
C SER A 490 -14.73 3.13 -2.67
N GLY A 491 -13.48 3.56 -2.82
CA GLY A 491 -13.08 4.67 -3.68
C GLY A 491 -12.72 5.94 -2.90
N PHE A 492 -11.95 6.81 -3.55
CA PHE A 492 -11.56 8.09 -2.96
C PHE A 492 -12.74 9.07 -2.84
N PRO A 493 -12.70 10.00 -1.86
CA PRO A 493 -13.66 11.09 -1.75
C PRO A 493 -13.73 11.90 -3.05
N ILE A 494 -14.91 12.44 -3.37
CA ILE A 494 -15.13 13.14 -4.64
C ILE A 494 -14.29 14.42 -4.74
N GLU A 495 -14.03 15.08 -3.61
CA GLU A 495 -13.17 16.25 -3.50
C GLU A 495 -11.72 15.92 -3.85
N ALA A 496 -11.21 14.78 -3.37
CA ALA A 496 -9.89 14.28 -3.71
C ALA A 496 -9.79 13.94 -5.21
N VAL A 497 -10.81 13.27 -5.76
CA VAL A 497 -10.91 12.96 -7.20
C VAL A 497 -10.85 14.24 -8.05
N ARG A 498 -11.55 15.30 -7.62
CA ARG A 498 -11.53 16.60 -8.29
C ARG A 498 -10.15 17.26 -8.20
N CYS A 499 -9.46 17.17 -7.07
CA CYS A 499 -8.10 17.68 -6.93
C CYS A 499 -7.14 16.96 -7.88
N VAL A 500 -7.19 15.62 -7.95
CA VAL A 500 -6.38 14.84 -8.89
C VAL A 500 -6.69 15.23 -10.34
N ALA A 501 -7.97 15.34 -10.70
CA ALA A 501 -8.39 15.75 -12.03
C ALA A 501 -7.84 17.14 -12.40
N ALA A 502 -7.94 18.11 -11.48
CA ALA A 502 -7.43 19.46 -11.68
C ALA A 502 -5.91 19.48 -11.88
N LEU A 503 -5.16 18.74 -11.06
CA LEU A 503 -3.70 18.62 -11.14
C LEU A 503 -3.23 17.88 -12.41
N GLN A 504 -4.05 16.98 -12.95
CA GLN A 504 -3.82 16.34 -14.26
C GLN A 504 -4.25 17.20 -15.45
N GLY A 505 -4.81 18.38 -15.22
CA GLY A 505 -5.31 19.27 -16.28
C GLY A 505 -6.65 18.85 -16.88
N ILE A 506 -7.39 17.96 -16.24
CA ILE A 506 -8.70 17.48 -16.68
C ILE A 506 -9.78 18.44 -16.18
N LYS A 507 -10.30 19.30 -17.06
CA LYS A 507 -11.30 20.32 -16.71
C LYS A 507 -12.66 19.73 -16.30
N THR A 508 -13.15 18.77 -17.09
CA THR A 508 -14.46 18.15 -16.89
C THR A 508 -14.33 16.65 -17.15
N PRO A 509 -14.01 15.85 -16.12
CA PRO A 509 -13.90 14.40 -16.31
C PRO A 509 -15.27 13.83 -16.70
N SER A 510 -15.31 12.96 -17.70
CA SER A 510 -16.49 12.15 -18.00
C SER A 510 -16.85 11.25 -16.81
N ARG A 511 -18.05 10.65 -16.81
CA ARG A 511 -18.47 9.72 -15.74
C ARG A 511 -17.44 8.60 -15.55
N ILE A 512 -16.98 7.98 -16.64
CA ILE A 512 -16.00 6.89 -16.56
C ILE A 512 -14.62 7.38 -16.12
N GLN A 513 -14.18 8.57 -16.54
CA GLN A 513 -12.92 9.15 -16.06
C GLN A 513 -12.97 9.42 -14.56
N SER A 514 -14.09 9.96 -14.06
CA SER A 514 -14.30 10.19 -12.62
C SER A 514 -14.25 8.89 -11.83
N LEU A 515 -14.87 7.82 -12.34
CA LEU A 515 -14.80 6.49 -11.72
C LEU A 515 -13.38 5.92 -11.73
N ARG A 516 -12.65 6.06 -12.84
CA ARG A 516 -11.25 5.64 -12.96
C ARG A 516 -10.37 6.35 -11.92
N LEU A 517 -10.52 7.65 -11.77
CA LEU A 517 -9.80 8.42 -10.74
C LEU A 517 -10.23 8.01 -9.32
N LYS A 518 -11.54 7.80 -9.08
CA LYS A 518 -12.08 7.34 -7.80
C LYS A 518 -11.44 6.03 -7.33
N PHE A 519 -11.18 5.11 -8.25
CA PHE A 519 -10.59 3.81 -7.95
C PHE A 519 -9.09 3.71 -8.26
N GLY A 520 -8.39 4.84 -8.45
CA GLY A 520 -6.94 4.85 -8.66
C GLY A 520 -6.46 4.11 -9.91
N CYS A 521 -7.28 4.06 -10.97
CA CYS A 521 -6.91 3.45 -12.24
C CYS A 521 -5.72 4.19 -12.88
N THR A 522 -4.64 3.46 -13.16
CA THR A 522 -3.43 4.00 -13.80
C THR A 522 -3.35 3.68 -15.29
N CYS A 523 -4.01 2.62 -15.77
CA CYS A 523 -4.01 2.26 -17.20
C CYS A 523 -4.95 3.14 -18.06
N GLY A 524 -5.86 3.87 -17.41
CA GLY A 524 -6.88 4.66 -18.11
C GLY A 524 -7.93 3.83 -18.84
N GLN A 525 -7.94 2.49 -18.71
CA GLN A 525 -8.81 1.58 -19.45
C GLN A 525 -9.74 0.72 -18.57
N CYS A 526 -9.69 0.82 -17.24
CA CYS A 526 -10.57 0.03 -16.37
C CYS A 526 -12.05 0.20 -16.74
N VAL A 527 -12.76 -0.92 -16.85
CA VAL A 527 -14.21 -1.03 -16.99
C VAL A 527 -14.85 -0.64 -15.66
N ASP A 528 -15.94 0.13 -15.72
CA ASP A 528 -16.62 0.72 -14.54
C ASP A 528 -15.72 1.54 -13.59
N GLY A 529 -14.49 1.83 -14.01
CA GLY A 529 -13.47 2.55 -13.25
C GLY A 529 -12.55 1.69 -12.39
N PHE A 530 -12.96 0.47 -12.02
CA PHE A 530 -12.21 -0.39 -11.09
C PHE A 530 -11.73 -1.71 -11.72
N PHE A 531 -12.39 -2.20 -12.76
CA PHE A 531 -12.12 -3.53 -13.31
C PHE A 531 -11.09 -3.45 -14.45
N SER A 532 -9.84 -3.85 -14.17
CA SER A 532 -8.75 -3.72 -15.15
C SER A 532 -8.86 -4.73 -16.29
N VAL A 533 -8.22 -4.43 -17.41
CA VAL A 533 -8.24 -5.29 -18.60
C VAL A 533 -7.54 -6.62 -18.32
N ARG A 534 -6.41 -6.60 -17.60
CA ARG A 534 -5.67 -7.82 -17.23
C ARG A 534 -6.47 -8.70 -16.27
N MET A 535 -7.12 -8.10 -15.27
CA MET A 535 -7.99 -8.86 -14.37
C MET A 535 -9.21 -9.43 -15.10
N LYS A 536 -9.76 -8.70 -16.07
CA LYS A 536 -10.83 -9.19 -16.94
C LYS A 536 -10.42 -10.46 -17.66
N GLU A 537 -9.27 -10.47 -18.33
CA GLU A 537 -8.80 -11.67 -19.04
C GLU A 537 -8.62 -12.85 -18.08
N ALA A 538 -8.01 -12.63 -16.91
CA ALA A 538 -7.82 -13.68 -15.91
C ALA A 538 -9.15 -14.28 -15.40
N LEU A 539 -10.16 -13.43 -15.13
CA LEU A 539 -11.49 -13.86 -14.71
C LEU A 539 -12.30 -14.49 -15.84
N LEU A 540 -12.16 -14.00 -17.06
CA LEU A 540 -12.82 -14.57 -18.24
C LEU A 540 -12.33 -16.00 -18.48
N SER A 541 -11.02 -16.21 -18.54
CA SER A 541 -10.46 -17.56 -18.71
C SER A 541 -10.87 -18.49 -17.58
N LYS A 542 -10.91 -18.00 -16.32
CA LYS A 542 -11.38 -18.83 -15.20
C LYS A 542 -12.87 -19.16 -15.31
N ALA A 543 -13.69 -18.23 -15.78
CA ALA A 543 -15.12 -18.46 -15.99
C ALA A 543 -15.33 -19.60 -17.01
N GLU A 544 -14.63 -19.54 -18.14
CA GLU A 544 -14.72 -20.55 -19.21
C GLU A 544 -14.22 -21.91 -18.73
N ILE A 545 -13.05 -21.97 -18.07
CA ILE A 545 -12.51 -23.20 -17.49
C ILE A 545 -13.49 -23.82 -16.48
N CYS A 546 -14.04 -23.02 -15.56
CA CYS A 546 -15.00 -23.53 -14.58
C CYS A 546 -16.30 -23.99 -15.25
N HIS A 547 -16.78 -23.29 -16.26
CA HIS A 547 -17.97 -23.69 -17.01
C HIS A 547 -17.76 -25.05 -17.69
N ASP A 548 -16.64 -25.22 -18.40
CA ASP A 548 -16.36 -26.44 -19.15
C ASP A 548 -16.05 -27.63 -18.23
N MET A 549 -15.20 -27.44 -17.22
CA MET A 549 -14.82 -28.53 -16.30
C MET A 549 -15.98 -29.02 -15.43
N LEU A 550 -16.88 -28.12 -15.01
CA LEU A 550 -17.98 -28.49 -14.12
C LEU A 550 -19.18 -29.07 -14.87
N ASP A 551 -19.28 -28.92 -16.19
CA ASP A 551 -20.32 -29.56 -17.01
C ASP A 551 -20.01 -31.05 -17.28
N GLU A 552 -18.79 -31.50 -16.94
CA GLU A 552 -18.40 -32.90 -17.05
C GLU A 552 -19.05 -33.75 -15.94
N TYR A 553 -19.38 -35.00 -16.26
CA TYR A 553 -19.91 -36.06 -15.37
C TYR A 553 -21.42 -36.04 -15.03
N ASP A 554 -22.09 -37.16 -15.36
CA ASP A 554 -23.51 -37.39 -15.05
C ASP A 554 -23.75 -37.88 -13.61
N ASP A 555 -22.78 -38.53 -12.98
CA ASP A 555 -22.86 -39.05 -11.61
C ASP A 555 -22.80 -37.90 -10.59
N GLY A 556 -23.92 -37.63 -9.92
CA GLY A 556 -24.01 -36.51 -8.99
C GLY A 556 -23.21 -36.68 -7.70
N HIS A 557 -23.00 -37.91 -7.20
CA HIS A 557 -22.20 -38.12 -6.00
C HIS A 557 -20.72 -37.87 -6.30
N PHE A 558 -20.24 -38.47 -7.38
CA PHE A 558 -18.88 -38.24 -7.85
C PHE A 558 -18.64 -36.77 -8.17
N TRP A 559 -19.60 -36.11 -8.83
CA TRP A 559 -19.50 -34.69 -9.15
C TRP A 559 -19.37 -33.81 -7.89
N VAL A 560 -20.19 -34.04 -6.86
CA VAL A 560 -20.11 -33.26 -5.60
C VAL A 560 -18.79 -33.50 -4.88
N GLU A 561 -18.30 -34.74 -4.91
CA GLU A 561 -17.03 -35.11 -4.29
C GLU A 561 -15.84 -34.43 -4.99
N MET A 562 -15.79 -34.50 -6.32
CA MET A 562 -14.74 -33.89 -7.14
C MET A 562 -14.77 -32.36 -7.08
N HIS A 563 -15.95 -31.75 -6.99
CA HIS A 563 -16.12 -30.30 -7.09
C HIS A 563 -16.41 -29.62 -5.74
N ARG A 564 -16.06 -30.25 -4.61
CA ARG A 564 -16.31 -29.72 -3.26
C ARG A 564 -15.82 -28.28 -3.07
N ASN A 565 -14.64 -27.96 -3.62
CA ASN A 565 -14.08 -26.60 -3.54
C ASN A 565 -14.89 -25.59 -4.34
N ALA A 566 -15.44 -25.98 -5.50
CA ALA A 566 -16.23 -25.11 -6.36
C ALA A 566 -17.64 -24.86 -5.81
N ILE A 567 -18.19 -25.74 -4.97
CA ILE A 567 -19.53 -25.56 -4.40
C ILE A 567 -19.53 -25.04 -2.97
N ARG A 568 -18.37 -24.72 -2.38
CA ARG A 568 -18.23 -24.40 -0.95
C ARG A 568 -19.10 -23.22 -0.48
N HIS A 569 -19.39 -22.28 -1.36
CA HIS A 569 -20.19 -21.08 -1.07
C HIS A 569 -21.69 -21.29 -1.28
N VAL A 570 -22.07 -22.39 -1.93
CA VAL A 570 -23.47 -22.76 -2.13
C VAL A 570 -24.08 -23.20 -0.79
N ALA A 571 -25.35 -22.90 -0.54
CA ALA A 571 -26.02 -23.30 0.70
C ALA A 571 -26.00 -24.84 0.90
N PRO A 572 -25.76 -25.38 2.12
CA PRO A 572 -25.59 -26.82 2.35
C PRO A 572 -26.77 -27.71 1.95
N ASP A 573 -27.99 -27.18 1.95
CA ASP A 573 -29.18 -27.86 1.45
C ASP A 573 -29.19 -27.98 -0.09
N ILE A 574 -28.76 -26.94 -0.79
CA ILE A 574 -28.58 -26.95 -2.25
C ILE A 574 -27.43 -27.89 -2.64
N GLN A 575 -26.32 -27.87 -1.91
CA GLN A 575 -25.19 -28.79 -2.13
C GLN A 575 -25.63 -30.26 -2.05
N ARG A 576 -26.43 -30.62 -1.04
CA ARG A 576 -26.98 -31.99 -0.93
C ARG A 576 -27.83 -32.36 -2.13
N ASN A 577 -28.60 -31.42 -2.67
CA ASN A 577 -29.43 -31.63 -3.85
C ASN A 577 -28.62 -31.79 -5.14
N PHE A 578 -27.37 -31.31 -5.23
CA PHE A 578 -26.52 -31.56 -6.38
C PHE A 578 -26.25 -33.05 -6.60
N THR A 579 -26.23 -33.86 -5.54
CA THR A 579 -26.05 -35.32 -5.61
C THR A 579 -27.09 -36.00 -6.49
N THR A 580 -28.33 -35.52 -6.47
CA THR A 580 -29.48 -36.18 -7.11
C THR A 580 -30.08 -35.39 -8.25
N ASN A 581 -29.76 -34.09 -8.38
CA ASN A 581 -30.41 -33.19 -9.33
C ASN A 581 -29.44 -32.61 -10.36
N ARG A 582 -29.40 -33.22 -11.55
CA ARG A 582 -28.56 -32.77 -12.67
C ARG A 582 -28.89 -31.35 -13.13
N SER A 583 -30.17 -31.02 -13.27
CA SER A 583 -30.58 -29.67 -13.68
C SER A 583 -30.12 -28.59 -12.71
N LEU A 584 -30.08 -28.90 -11.41
CA LEU A 584 -29.59 -27.97 -10.41
C LEU A 584 -28.08 -27.74 -10.54
N ARG A 585 -27.31 -28.79 -10.84
CA ARG A 585 -25.88 -28.67 -11.13
C ARG A 585 -25.63 -27.81 -12.35
N HIS A 586 -26.26 -28.11 -13.48
CA HIS A 586 -26.13 -27.30 -14.70
C HIS A 586 -26.54 -25.84 -14.47
N GLY A 587 -27.61 -25.61 -13.70
CA GLY A 587 -28.02 -24.25 -13.35
C GLY A 587 -26.99 -23.47 -12.53
N PHE A 588 -26.18 -24.14 -11.71
CA PHE A 588 -25.04 -23.53 -11.04
C PHE A 588 -23.87 -23.27 -12.01
N VAL A 589 -23.56 -24.26 -12.87
CA VAL A 589 -22.47 -24.18 -13.86
C VAL A 589 -22.70 -23.05 -14.87
N ASN A 590 -23.94 -22.86 -15.33
CA ASN A 590 -24.31 -21.82 -16.30
C ASN A 590 -24.02 -20.41 -15.80
N ILE A 591 -23.94 -20.18 -14.48
CA ILE A 591 -23.59 -18.86 -13.91
C ILE A 591 -22.18 -18.45 -14.34
N PHE A 592 -21.23 -19.38 -14.44
CA PHE A 592 -19.88 -19.10 -14.93
C PHE A 592 -19.91 -18.64 -16.40
N GLY A 593 -20.71 -19.31 -17.25
CA GLY A 593 -20.93 -18.90 -18.63
C GLY A 593 -21.58 -17.52 -18.75
N HIS A 594 -22.60 -17.23 -17.93
CA HIS A 594 -23.22 -15.90 -17.89
C HIS A 594 -22.26 -14.79 -17.42
N ALA A 595 -21.32 -15.11 -16.53
CA ALA A 595 -20.26 -14.18 -16.14
C ALA A 595 -19.25 -13.93 -17.27
N ALA A 596 -18.84 -14.98 -18.00
CA ALA A 596 -17.99 -14.86 -19.19
C ALA A 596 -18.65 -13.95 -20.24
N ASP A 597 -19.92 -14.21 -20.55
CA ASP A 597 -20.71 -13.41 -21.49
C ASP A 597 -20.81 -11.93 -21.10
N ALA A 598 -20.98 -11.63 -19.80
CA ALA A 598 -21.00 -10.26 -19.31
C ALA A 598 -19.65 -9.55 -19.58
N MET A 599 -18.54 -10.25 -19.33
CA MET A 599 -17.19 -9.71 -19.55
C MET A 599 -16.86 -9.55 -21.04
N LEU A 600 -17.27 -10.49 -21.89
CA LEU A 600 -17.13 -10.40 -23.35
C LEU A 600 -17.89 -9.20 -23.93
N ARG A 601 -19.04 -8.86 -23.35
CA ARG A 601 -19.82 -7.64 -23.67
C ARG A 601 -19.22 -6.34 -23.13
N GLY A 602 -18.06 -6.42 -22.48
CA GLY A 602 -17.34 -5.26 -21.94
C GLY A 602 -17.87 -4.74 -20.61
N ALA A 603 -18.65 -5.54 -19.88
CA ALA A 603 -19.14 -5.22 -18.55
C ALA A 603 -18.33 -5.94 -17.46
N SER A 604 -18.29 -5.39 -16.23
CA SER A 604 -17.76 -6.13 -15.09
C SER A 604 -18.73 -7.27 -14.68
N PRO A 605 -18.24 -8.37 -14.08
CA PRO A 605 -19.08 -9.51 -13.69
C PRO A 605 -19.82 -9.21 -12.37
N THR A 606 -20.53 -8.08 -12.30
CA THR A 606 -21.42 -7.78 -11.16
C THR A 606 -22.58 -8.76 -11.13
N VAL A 607 -23.11 -9.05 -9.94
CA VAL A 607 -24.33 -9.87 -9.79
C VAL A 607 -25.43 -9.38 -10.72
N GLN A 608 -25.63 -8.06 -10.85
CA GLN A 608 -26.64 -7.50 -11.73
C GLN A 608 -26.34 -7.81 -13.21
N ASN A 609 -25.12 -7.61 -13.68
CA ASN A 609 -24.76 -7.86 -15.08
C ASN A 609 -24.88 -9.35 -15.44
N VAL A 610 -24.54 -10.26 -14.50
CA VAL A 610 -24.71 -11.70 -14.69
C VAL A 610 -26.19 -12.07 -14.79
N LEU A 611 -27.03 -11.50 -13.91
CA LEU A 611 -28.48 -11.71 -13.95
C LEU A 611 -29.09 -11.15 -15.23
N ASP A 612 -28.64 -9.97 -15.69
CA ASP A 612 -29.11 -9.36 -16.93
C ASP A 612 -28.75 -10.22 -18.13
N VAL A 613 -27.54 -10.77 -18.19
CA VAL A 613 -27.15 -11.73 -19.23
C VAL A 613 -28.03 -12.97 -19.20
N TRP A 614 -28.23 -13.57 -18.02
CA TRP A 614 -29.09 -14.74 -17.86
C TRP A 614 -30.53 -14.47 -18.33
N ILE A 615 -31.16 -13.38 -17.87
CA ILE A 615 -32.53 -13.00 -18.24
C ILE A 615 -32.66 -12.86 -19.76
N ASN A 616 -31.62 -12.31 -20.41
CA ASN A 616 -31.61 -12.07 -21.85
C ASN A 616 -31.07 -13.25 -22.68
N SER A 617 -30.57 -14.32 -22.05
CA SER A 617 -29.95 -15.46 -22.75
C SER A 617 -30.95 -16.32 -23.52
N GLY A 618 -32.23 -16.29 -23.13
CA GLY A 618 -33.24 -17.21 -23.68
C GLY A 618 -32.96 -18.69 -23.34
N GLU A 619 -32.23 -18.95 -22.25
CA GLU A 619 -31.79 -20.28 -21.80
C GLU A 619 -32.90 -21.36 -21.92
N TRP A 620 -32.59 -22.43 -22.67
CA TRP A 620 -33.45 -23.60 -22.80
C TRP A 620 -32.63 -24.90 -22.76
N PRO A 621 -32.92 -25.86 -21.86
CA PRO A 621 -33.91 -25.77 -20.77
C PRO A 621 -33.51 -24.73 -19.70
N PRO A 622 -34.47 -24.10 -18.99
CA PRO A 622 -34.19 -23.00 -18.06
C PRO A 622 -33.65 -23.51 -16.71
N VAL A 623 -32.51 -24.19 -16.74
CA VAL A 623 -31.94 -24.88 -15.58
C VAL A 623 -31.36 -23.91 -14.56
N THR A 624 -30.80 -22.78 -14.99
CA THR A 624 -30.34 -21.70 -14.09
C THR A 624 -31.51 -21.11 -13.30
N ARG A 625 -32.70 -21.01 -13.90
CA ARG A 625 -33.92 -20.60 -13.16
C ARG A 625 -34.19 -21.53 -11.98
N SER A 626 -34.03 -22.84 -12.16
CA SER A 626 -34.26 -23.82 -11.08
C SER A 626 -33.26 -23.65 -9.93
N TYR A 627 -32.03 -23.20 -10.23
CA TYR A 627 -31.04 -22.91 -9.21
C TYR A 627 -31.43 -21.69 -8.36
N PHE A 628 -31.76 -20.57 -9.01
CA PHE A 628 -32.20 -19.35 -8.31
C PHE A 628 -33.48 -19.58 -7.50
N GLN A 629 -34.45 -20.32 -8.03
CA GLN A 629 -35.70 -20.62 -7.33
C GLN A 629 -35.51 -21.46 -6.05
N ARG A 630 -34.38 -22.17 -5.93
CA ARG A 630 -34.03 -22.95 -4.74
C ARG A 630 -33.14 -22.18 -3.75
N GLY A 631 -32.99 -20.88 -3.94
CA GLY A 631 -32.20 -20.00 -3.07
C GLY A 631 -30.72 -19.92 -3.45
N GLY A 632 -30.31 -20.52 -4.57
CA GLY A 632 -28.97 -20.31 -5.12
C GLY A 632 -28.80 -18.87 -5.60
N THR A 633 -27.56 -18.39 -5.66
CA THR A 633 -27.23 -17.01 -6.05
C THR A 633 -26.07 -16.95 -7.04
N ALA A 634 -25.98 -15.87 -7.82
CA ALA A 634 -24.84 -15.65 -8.71
C ALA A 634 -23.53 -15.42 -7.92
N VAL A 635 -23.65 -14.92 -6.69
CA VAL A 635 -22.52 -14.71 -5.76
C VAL A 635 -21.79 -16.03 -5.49
N ASP A 636 -22.50 -17.15 -5.45
CA ASP A 636 -21.90 -18.46 -5.12
C ASP A 636 -20.81 -18.84 -6.13
N ALA A 637 -21.08 -18.68 -7.43
CA ALA A 637 -20.11 -18.95 -8.50
C ALA A 637 -19.05 -17.84 -8.62
N LEU A 638 -19.46 -16.57 -8.53
CA LEU A 638 -18.53 -15.44 -8.63
C LEU A 638 -17.46 -15.50 -7.55
N ARG A 639 -17.80 -15.86 -6.31
CA ARG A 639 -16.81 -16.01 -5.23
C ARG A 639 -15.74 -17.04 -5.57
N VAL A 640 -16.16 -18.18 -6.11
CA VAL A 640 -15.25 -19.26 -6.53
C VAL A 640 -14.30 -18.73 -7.61
N MET A 641 -14.82 -18.02 -8.62
CA MET A 641 -14.01 -17.44 -9.69
C MET A 641 -12.94 -16.51 -9.13
N PHE A 642 -13.33 -15.54 -8.30
CA PHE A 642 -12.40 -14.56 -7.74
C PHE A 642 -11.35 -15.18 -6.83
N GLU A 643 -11.74 -16.16 -6.00
CA GLU A 643 -10.81 -16.86 -5.12
C GLU A 643 -9.85 -17.75 -5.91
N ALA A 644 -10.33 -18.44 -6.95
CA ALA A 644 -9.52 -19.28 -7.81
C ALA A 644 -8.53 -18.44 -8.62
N VAL A 645 -8.99 -17.38 -9.30
CA VAL A 645 -8.09 -16.47 -10.03
C VAL A 645 -7.04 -15.92 -9.09
N ARG A 646 -7.43 -15.35 -7.94
CA ARG A 646 -6.45 -14.78 -7.01
C ARG A 646 -5.42 -15.82 -6.51
N ALA A 647 -5.86 -17.05 -6.24
CA ALA A 647 -4.97 -18.12 -5.77
C ALA A 647 -4.04 -18.63 -6.88
N GLU A 648 -4.46 -18.55 -8.13
CA GLU A 648 -3.73 -19.07 -9.29
C GLU A 648 -3.01 -17.99 -10.11
N ASP A 649 -3.32 -16.72 -9.87
CA ASP A 649 -2.78 -15.56 -10.58
C ASP A 649 -1.25 -15.54 -10.49
N TYR A 650 -0.62 -15.04 -11.54
CA TYR A 650 0.84 -14.99 -11.64
C TYR A 650 1.50 -14.09 -10.58
N TRP A 651 0.83 -13.00 -10.23
CA TRP A 651 1.35 -11.98 -9.32
C TRP A 651 0.76 -12.12 -7.91
N ALA A 652 -0.52 -12.47 -7.79
CA ALA A 652 -1.21 -12.60 -6.50
C ALA A 652 -1.21 -14.03 -5.93
N GLY A 653 -0.98 -15.05 -6.76
CA GLY A 653 -1.18 -16.46 -6.44
C GLY A 653 0.06 -17.34 -6.66
N ASN A 654 -0.17 -18.61 -6.96
CA ASN A 654 0.86 -19.61 -7.24
C ASN A 654 1.28 -19.67 -8.72
N GLY A 655 0.69 -18.85 -9.60
CA GLY A 655 0.97 -18.80 -11.03
C GLY A 655 0.41 -19.97 -11.86
N CYS A 656 -0.37 -20.88 -11.27
CA CYS A 656 -0.94 -22.03 -11.99
C CYS A 656 -1.96 -21.63 -13.06
N LEU A 657 -2.54 -20.42 -13.01
CA LEU A 657 -3.57 -19.98 -13.96
C LEU A 657 -3.00 -20.01 -15.38
N PHE A 658 -1.79 -19.49 -15.57
CA PHE A 658 -1.15 -19.41 -16.88
C PHE A 658 -0.63 -20.75 -17.39
N ASN A 659 -0.16 -21.62 -16.49
CA ASN A 659 0.21 -22.99 -16.84
C ASN A 659 -1.00 -23.75 -17.42
N ASN A 660 -2.18 -23.54 -16.83
CA ASN A 660 -3.43 -24.18 -17.28
C ASN A 660 -3.96 -23.57 -18.59
N ILE A 661 -3.83 -22.26 -18.80
CA ILE A 661 -4.38 -21.57 -19.99
C ILE A 661 -3.50 -21.75 -21.22
N PHE A 662 -2.19 -21.55 -21.10
CA PHE A 662 -1.29 -21.45 -22.26
C PHE A 662 -0.39 -22.67 -22.45
N GLY A 663 -0.42 -23.64 -21.52
CA GLY A 663 0.41 -24.84 -21.59
C GLY A 663 1.91 -24.56 -21.64
N VAL A 664 2.33 -23.34 -21.27
CA VAL A 664 3.73 -22.92 -21.23
C VAL A 664 4.29 -23.24 -19.86
N ASP A 665 5.36 -24.05 -19.85
CA ASP A 665 6.22 -24.28 -18.68
C ASP A 665 7.08 -23.04 -18.32
N GLU A 666 6.88 -21.92 -19.02
CA GLU A 666 7.69 -20.72 -18.92
C GLU A 666 7.07 -19.67 -17.98
N ILE A 667 7.91 -19.16 -17.07
CA ILE A 667 7.64 -18.04 -16.15
C ILE A 667 7.80 -16.72 -16.95
N GLU A 668 7.28 -16.67 -18.17
CA GLU A 668 7.20 -15.44 -18.96
C GLU A 668 5.73 -15.15 -19.19
N GLU A 669 5.34 -13.92 -18.85
CA GLU A 669 3.98 -13.44 -19.09
C GLU A 669 3.66 -13.62 -20.58
N PRO A 670 2.55 -14.31 -20.95
CA PRO A 670 2.24 -14.56 -22.35
C PRO A 670 2.20 -13.25 -23.14
N ASP A 671 2.72 -13.24 -24.37
CA ASP A 671 2.84 -12.03 -25.20
C ASP A 671 1.51 -11.24 -25.28
N GLU A 672 0.38 -11.96 -25.33
CA GLU A 672 -0.97 -11.38 -25.35
C GLU A 672 -1.30 -10.62 -24.06
N LEU A 673 -0.93 -11.16 -22.90
CA LEU A 673 -1.13 -10.50 -21.62
C LEU A 673 -0.10 -9.37 -21.41
N ALA A 674 1.14 -9.59 -21.82
CA ALA A 674 2.21 -8.59 -21.79
C ALA A 674 1.86 -7.35 -22.63
N ALA A 675 1.11 -7.53 -23.72
CA ALA A 675 0.60 -6.44 -24.55
C ALA A 675 -0.50 -5.60 -23.87
N LEU A 676 -1.16 -6.11 -22.82
CA LEU A 676 -2.16 -5.36 -22.07
C LEU A 676 -1.52 -4.34 -21.12
N PRO A 677 -2.14 -3.16 -20.93
CA PRO A 677 -1.57 -2.14 -20.06
C PRO A 677 -1.64 -2.56 -18.59
N HIS A 678 -0.52 -2.44 -17.87
CA HIS A 678 -0.49 -2.60 -16.42
C HIS A 678 -1.36 -1.55 -15.73
N CYS A 679 -2.07 -1.98 -14.70
CA CYS A 679 -2.90 -1.13 -13.88
C CYS A 679 -2.67 -1.39 -12.40
N ARG A 680 -2.75 -0.33 -11.58
CA ARG A 680 -2.80 -0.45 -10.12
C ARG A 680 -3.93 -1.39 -9.65
N ASN A 681 -5.00 -1.52 -10.42
CA ASN A 681 -6.15 -2.37 -10.10
C ASN A 681 -5.99 -3.84 -10.52
N ASP A 682 -4.88 -4.25 -11.15
CA ASP A 682 -4.71 -5.62 -11.67
C ASP A 682 -4.79 -6.70 -10.60
N LEU A 683 -4.36 -6.40 -9.36
CA LEU A 683 -4.30 -7.37 -8.26
C LEU A 683 -5.31 -7.09 -7.15
N GLU A 684 -6.23 -6.16 -7.39
CA GLU A 684 -7.14 -5.63 -6.37
C GLU A 684 -8.45 -6.44 -6.29
N PHE A 685 -8.31 -7.77 -6.28
CA PHE A 685 -9.41 -8.74 -6.37
C PHE A 685 -10.48 -8.52 -5.30
N GLY A 686 -10.10 -8.15 -4.07
CA GLY A 686 -11.06 -7.89 -3.00
C GLY A 686 -11.95 -6.67 -3.27
N ILE A 687 -11.38 -5.57 -3.78
CA ILE A 687 -12.14 -4.37 -4.17
C ILE A 687 -13.07 -4.70 -5.33
N VAL A 688 -12.57 -5.37 -6.37
CA VAL A 688 -13.38 -5.72 -7.53
C VAL A 688 -14.51 -6.68 -7.11
N ALA A 689 -14.24 -7.65 -6.25
CA ALA A 689 -15.27 -8.55 -5.72
C ALA A 689 -16.34 -7.80 -4.92
N LEU A 690 -15.94 -6.86 -4.06
CA LEU A 690 -16.86 -5.99 -3.33
C LEU A 690 -17.76 -5.21 -4.28
N MET A 691 -17.16 -4.59 -5.31
CA MET A 691 -17.88 -3.83 -6.34
C MET A 691 -18.79 -4.70 -7.21
N CYS A 692 -18.49 -5.98 -7.35
CA CYS A 692 -19.32 -6.97 -8.03
C CYS A 692 -20.49 -7.50 -7.19
N GLY A 693 -20.66 -7.04 -5.94
CA GLY A 693 -21.78 -7.42 -5.07
C GLY A 693 -21.47 -8.56 -4.10
N MET A 694 -20.19 -8.77 -3.78
CA MET A 694 -19.75 -9.81 -2.83
C MET A 694 -19.18 -9.17 -1.55
N PRO A 695 -20.03 -8.55 -0.69
CA PRO A 695 -19.59 -8.02 0.59
C PRO A 695 -19.10 -9.18 1.46
N ASN A 696 -18.02 -8.99 2.21
CA ASN A 696 -17.38 -10.05 2.97
C ASN A 696 -16.94 -11.22 2.09
N CYS A 697 -16.28 -10.96 0.95
CA CYS A 697 -15.17 -11.83 0.61
C CYS A 697 -14.15 -11.75 1.75
N ASP A 698 -14.48 -12.37 2.89
CA ASP A 698 -13.52 -13.02 3.77
C ASP A 698 -12.92 -14.16 2.94
N CYS A 699 -12.25 -13.78 1.86
CA CYS A 699 -11.09 -14.46 1.36
C CYS A 699 -10.29 -14.81 2.59
N VAL A 700 -10.39 -16.07 3.04
CA VAL A 700 -10.11 -16.58 4.41
C VAL A 700 -8.66 -16.35 4.86
N GLY A 701 -8.23 -15.09 4.94
CA GLY A 701 -6.83 -14.68 5.05
C GLY A 701 -6.60 -13.17 5.13
N CYS A 702 -7.53 -12.30 4.70
CA CYS A 702 -7.39 -10.85 4.87
C CYS A 702 -8.11 -10.27 6.10
N SER A 703 -9.15 -10.94 6.60
CA SER A 703 -9.77 -10.53 7.86
C SER A 703 -8.91 -11.03 9.01
N ALA A 704 -7.98 -10.19 9.46
CA ALA A 704 -7.46 -10.21 10.81
C ALA A 704 -8.66 -10.32 11.77
N ARG A 705 -8.92 -11.52 12.28
CA ARG A 705 -9.87 -11.74 13.36
C ARG A 705 -9.45 -10.80 14.49
N ARG A 706 -10.39 -9.95 14.92
CA ARG A 706 -10.23 -9.07 16.09
C ARG A 706 -9.66 -9.88 17.25
N TYR A 707 -8.44 -9.60 17.65
CA TYR A 707 -7.87 -10.08 18.90
C TYR A 707 -7.34 -8.86 19.66
N TYR A 708 -8.12 -8.44 20.65
CA TYR A 708 -7.68 -7.52 21.68
C TYR A 708 -6.59 -8.21 22.52
N THR A 709 -5.50 -7.52 22.82
CA THR A 709 -4.67 -7.90 23.98
C THR A 709 -4.09 -6.62 24.58
N LEU A 710 -4.57 -6.31 25.79
CA LEU A 710 -4.02 -5.29 26.67
C LEU A 710 -2.52 -5.56 26.88
N HIS A 711 -1.73 -4.49 26.84
CA HIS A 711 -0.37 -4.49 27.38
C HIS A 711 -0.43 -4.60 28.90
N TYR A 712 0.36 -5.51 29.47
CA TYR A 712 0.87 -5.38 30.84
C TYR A 712 2.35 -4.98 30.74
N LEU A 713 2.62 -3.82 31.36
CA LEU A 713 3.87 -3.21 31.85
C LEU A 713 5.09 -3.14 30.91
#